data_AF-A0A1Y0V4U5-F1
#
_entry.id   AF-A0A1Y0V4U5-F1
#
_cell.length_a   1.000
_cell.length_b   1.000
_cell.length_c   1.000
_cell.angle_alpha   90.00
_cell.angle_beta   90.00
_cell.angle_gamma   90.00
#
_symmetry.space_group_name_H-M   'P 1'
#
loop_
_entity.id
_entity.type
_entity.pdbx_description
1 polymer ?
#
loop_
_entity_poly.entity_id
_entity_poly.type
_entity_poly.pdbx_seq_one_letter_code
_entity_poly.pdbx_strand_id
1 'polypeptide(L)'
;MNRLLRATYRIQFHKDYTLYDAVCLVPYLEKLGISHIYASPLLASVPGSMHGYDTIDWNCIDPERGGEAGLKALVNVLHAHNMGLILDIVPNHMSTNHHNLWWQNVLQYGSKSKYADYFDIDWAISQTQKTRRIILPFLEKPLSDILKEKKIRFLHNDKTKSFIIAYEDKIFPVALESMDWVVGRPGFENAENLTFHSKKLLTDFFSPETSEGRQNLLLLLQKQHYQLVWWRNAGDLVNWRRFFDVTSLVALRMERPEVFMRTHAYIFDLYKRGLIDGLRIDHVDGLLQPTEYCQNLKKELENLNKKRPEHLRSNSIIFVEKILADNETLLKKWPVSGTTGYDFLEQISLLLHNPKGKEKLNTLWKQCGVFPYEKVQETARNEKLNSSFYKMFQDLVHECTKIFPLEQDITAHSVEGVMRKVLLAFPVYRIYFSGSTISKQSLPYLRMACHEAHKNLSAHYIPLLDKIEHILSQRIYQSLDKKGPENLFMCLTAPLAAKAGEDTAFYRYARLLSRNEVGTDPALFSKNIEAFHQANKSRFASHPEALLCTATHDHKRGEDGRARLTVLSEPEAKWSEIVRCWFEQNSSLHKYDHLGKQISRADEIFIYQTLISAWPLNKSDFSDLSQRLQSYLTKALRESGLRTSWDAPDMAYEEMCQHFMIQLLHTSFAKNLAEFINIISPSSVINSLTQVILRYTVPGVPDLYQGREEWDFSLVDPDNRRPVNYSKLQENLEQEVNILELTASWHDGRIKQAIIYTLLKLRKNYPQLFTNGQYKELLVQGPLSDHVVAFQRSTKDIKIIVITTRFNFSLEVDEFLRSYHCGWNGTKIYLHDRQRDVDWKSILWGNTFRNKDILDLAYFCGSVPFDIFISHHVT
;
A
#
# COMPACT_ATOMS: atom_id res chain seq x y z
N MET A 1 -18.87 15.18 25.54
CA MET A 1 -18.65 13.74 25.29
C MET A 1 -17.36 13.61 24.50
N ASN A 2 -16.41 12.78 24.92
CA ASN A 2 -15.17 12.55 24.17
C ASN A 2 -15.49 11.90 22.82
N ARG A 3 -14.90 12.43 21.72
CA ARG A 3 -15.07 11.86 20.37
C ARG A 3 -14.42 10.47 20.30
N LEU A 4 -15.26 9.45 20.32
CA LEU A 4 -14.82 8.05 20.20
C LEU A 4 -14.49 7.71 18.75
N LEU A 5 -13.40 6.97 18.55
CA LEU A 5 -13.04 6.42 17.25
C LEU A 5 -13.88 5.17 17.00
N ARG A 6 -14.84 5.26 16.07
CA ARG A 6 -15.79 4.17 15.75
C ARG A 6 -15.62 3.61 14.35
N ALA A 7 -15.30 4.47 13.39
CA ALA A 7 -15.12 4.19 11.96
C ALA A 7 -14.38 5.35 11.28
N THR A 8 -13.57 5.04 10.28
CA THR A 8 -12.83 6.00 9.46
C THR A 8 -13.31 6.02 8.01
N TYR A 9 -13.18 7.17 7.36
CA TYR A 9 -13.46 7.34 5.93
C TYR A 9 -12.26 7.96 5.22
N ARG A 10 -11.59 7.21 4.35
CA ARG A 10 -10.39 7.66 3.64
C ARG A 10 -10.75 8.54 2.46
N ILE A 11 -10.25 9.77 2.44
CA ILE A 11 -10.40 10.74 1.33
C ILE A 11 -9.04 11.07 0.72
N GLN A 12 -8.98 11.04 -0.60
CA GLN A 12 -7.85 11.46 -1.44
C GLN A 12 -8.01 12.94 -1.78
N PHE A 13 -7.25 13.81 -1.13
CA PHE A 13 -7.28 15.25 -1.39
C PHE A 13 -6.27 15.65 -2.46
N HIS A 14 -6.73 16.43 -3.42
CA HIS A 14 -5.92 17.02 -4.51
C HIS A 14 -6.61 18.29 -5.03
N LYS A 15 -6.04 18.91 -6.06
CA LYS A 15 -6.56 20.16 -6.63
C LYS A 15 -8.00 20.09 -7.17
N ASP A 16 -8.48 18.91 -7.55
CA ASP A 16 -9.84 18.71 -8.08
C ASP A 16 -10.81 18.13 -7.03
N TYR A 17 -10.34 17.87 -5.81
CA TYR A 17 -11.16 17.53 -4.65
C TYR A 17 -10.46 18.02 -3.37
N THR A 18 -10.74 19.27 -3.01
CA THR A 18 -10.05 20.04 -1.98
C THR A 18 -10.69 19.87 -0.60
N LEU A 19 -10.05 20.46 0.42
CA LEU A 19 -10.61 20.54 1.78
C LEU A 19 -11.94 21.29 1.82
N TYR A 20 -12.20 22.23 0.90
CA TYR A 20 -13.48 22.92 0.80
C TYR A 20 -14.58 22.03 0.23
N ASP A 21 -14.27 21.20 -0.76
CA ASP A 21 -15.24 20.26 -1.34
C ASP A 21 -15.72 19.24 -0.28
N ALA A 22 -14.79 18.77 0.56
CA ALA A 22 -15.12 17.87 1.66
C ALA A 22 -16.00 18.49 2.75
N VAL A 23 -16.10 19.82 2.87
CA VAL A 23 -17.02 20.47 3.82
C VAL A 23 -18.45 20.04 3.55
N CYS A 24 -18.86 20.03 2.28
CA CYS A 24 -20.20 19.64 1.86
C CYS A 24 -20.49 18.14 2.09
N LEU A 25 -19.45 17.32 2.21
CA LEU A 25 -19.57 15.89 2.43
C LEU A 25 -19.82 15.52 3.90
N VAL A 26 -19.44 16.38 4.86
CA VAL A 26 -19.52 16.08 6.30
C VAL A 26 -20.93 15.66 6.75
N PRO A 27 -22.03 16.34 6.39
CA PRO A 27 -23.38 15.94 6.80
C PRO A 27 -23.74 14.52 6.35
N TYR A 28 -23.36 14.15 5.12
CA TYR A 28 -23.55 12.80 4.60
C TYR A 28 -22.77 11.76 5.42
N LEU A 29 -21.50 12.02 5.72
CA LEU A 29 -20.65 11.09 6.49
C LEU A 29 -21.15 10.92 7.94
N GLU A 30 -21.61 12.01 8.57
CA GLU A 30 -22.22 11.96 9.90
C GLU A 30 -23.50 11.11 9.89
N LYS A 31 -24.36 11.32 8.89
CA LYS A 31 -25.58 10.54 8.67
C LYS A 31 -25.24 9.07 8.47
N LEU A 32 -24.27 8.76 7.60
CA LEU A 32 -23.78 7.40 7.36
C LEU A 32 -23.27 6.74 8.65
N GLY A 33 -22.71 7.53 9.57
CA GLY A 33 -22.28 7.08 10.91
C GLY A 33 -20.76 7.08 11.11
N ILE A 34 -20.01 7.68 10.18
CA ILE A 34 -18.55 7.86 10.26
C ILE A 34 -18.20 8.73 11.47
N SER A 35 -17.07 8.42 12.11
CA SER A 35 -16.58 9.20 13.26
C SER A 35 -15.40 10.10 12.92
N HIS A 36 -14.56 9.70 11.97
CA HIS A 36 -13.34 10.42 11.60
C HIS A 36 -13.14 10.39 10.09
N ILE A 37 -12.77 11.53 9.51
CA ILE A 37 -12.14 11.55 8.19
C ILE A 37 -10.70 11.08 8.37
N TYR A 38 -10.28 10.15 7.53
CA TYR A 38 -8.88 9.77 7.33
C TYR A 38 -8.38 10.49 6.08
N ALA A 39 -7.71 11.62 6.26
CA ALA A 39 -7.22 12.44 5.16
C ALA A 39 -5.92 11.86 4.58
N SER A 40 -5.78 11.88 3.25
CA SER A 40 -4.47 11.76 2.58
C SER A 40 -3.49 12.85 3.05
N PRO A 41 -2.18 12.77 2.69
CA PRO A 41 -1.22 13.80 3.08
C PRO A 41 -1.68 15.19 2.65
N LEU A 42 -1.67 16.14 3.58
CA LEU A 42 -2.12 17.52 3.37
C LEU A 42 -0.99 18.55 3.36
N LEU A 43 0.23 18.18 3.77
CA LEU A 43 1.37 19.08 3.71
C LEU A 43 1.70 19.43 2.26
N ALA A 44 2.34 20.59 2.05
CA ALA A 44 2.70 21.04 0.72
C ALA A 44 3.54 20.00 -0.03
N SER A 45 3.05 19.64 -1.21
CA SER A 45 3.62 18.65 -2.12
C SER A 45 4.03 19.28 -3.44
N VAL A 46 4.63 18.52 -4.36
CA VAL A 46 4.92 19.03 -5.70
C VAL A 46 3.64 19.57 -6.35
N PRO A 47 3.66 20.76 -6.98
CA PRO A 47 2.49 21.31 -7.66
C PRO A 47 1.88 20.32 -8.64
N GLY A 48 0.55 20.18 -8.63
CA GLY A 48 -0.18 19.19 -9.42
C GLY A 48 -0.18 17.77 -8.87
N SER A 49 0.40 17.52 -7.68
CA SER A 49 0.38 16.20 -7.04
C SER A 49 -1.05 15.75 -6.73
N MET A 50 -1.38 14.56 -7.22
CA MET A 50 -2.70 13.93 -7.01
C MET A 50 -2.77 13.07 -5.74
N HIS A 51 -1.67 13.01 -4.95
CA HIS A 51 -1.57 12.10 -3.81
C HIS A 51 -0.91 12.70 -2.56
N GLY A 52 -0.01 13.67 -2.67
CA GLY A 52 0.60 14.38 -1.53
C GLY A 52 1.83 13.71 -0.88
N TYR A 53 2.17 12.47 -1.25
CA TYR A 53 3.36 11.75 -0.76
C TYR A 53 4.73 12.36 -1.15
N ASP A 54 4.75 13.29 -2.09
CA ASP A 54 5.94 13.99 -2.58
C ASP A 54 6.11 15.36 -1.90
N THR A 55 6.22 15.35 -0.56
CA THR A 55 6.32 16.56 0.27
C THR A 55 7.52 17.44 -0.09
N ILE A 56 7.28 18.76 -0.16
CA ILE A 56 8.29 19.80 -0.44
C ILE A 56 8.47 20.80 0.70
N ASP A 57 7.45 20.99 1.55
CA ASP A 57 7.50 21.88 2.71
C ASP A 57 6.68 21.32 3.88
N TRP A 58 7.24 21.41 5.08
CA TRP A 58 6.68 20.90 6.33
C TRP A 58 5.91 21.96 7.13
N ASN A 59 5.92 23.22 6.69
CA ASN A 59 5.42 24.35 7.48
C ASN A 59 4.03 24.83 7.06
N CYS A 60 3.39 24.20 6.07
CA CYS A 60 2.07 24.61 5.60
C CYS A 60 1.27 23.44 5.05
N ILE A 61 -0.06 23.61 5.07
CA ILE A 61 -0.98 22.77 4.29
C ILE A 61 -0.91 23.23 2.84
N ASP A 62 -0.93 22.29 1.91
CA ASP A 62 -0.83 22.54 0.48
C ASP A 62 -1.90 23.54 0.02
N PRO A 63 -1.51 24.67 -0.61
CA PRO A 63 -2.46 25.64 -1.16
C PRO A 63 -3.40 25.03 -2.19
N GLU A 64 -2.95 24.07 -3.02
CA GLU A 64 -3.81 23.42 -4.03
C GLU A 64 -4.89 22.55 -3.40
N ARG A 65 -4.72 22.12 -2.14
CA ARG A 65 -5.75 21.39 -1.36
C ARG A 65 -6.64 22.31 -0.54
N GLY A 66 -6.46 23.63 -0.63
CA GLY A 66 -7.24 24.64 0.09
C GLY A 66 -6.50 25.30 1.27
N GLY A 67 -5.25 24.90 1.55
CA GLY A 67 -4.43 25.48 2.60
C GLY A 67 -4.99 25.32 4.03
N GLU A 68 -4.37 25.99 5.00
CA GLU A 68 -4.81 25.90 6.41
C GLU A 68 -6.23 26.47 6.59
N ALA A 69 -6.64 27.43 5.75
CA ALA A 69 -8.00 27.97 5.77
C ALA A 69 -9.04 26.90 5.41
N GLY A 70 -8.79 26.10 4.36
CA GLY A 70 -9.63 24.95 4.01
C GLY A 70 -9.67 23.91 5.12
N LEU A 71 -8.52 23.61 5.74
CA LEU A 71 -8.47 22.68 6.88
C LEU A 71 -9.33 23.17 8.05
N LYS A 72 -9.24 24.45 8.42
CA LYS A 72 -10.07 25.05 9.48
C LYS A 72 -11.56 24.99 9.12
N ALA A 73 -11.91 25.29 7.87
CA ALA A 73 -13.30 25.22 7.42
C ALA A 73 -13.87 23.79 7.57
N LEU A 74 -13.13 22.78 7.10
CA LEU A 74 -13.50 21.38 7.24
C LEU A 74 -13.62 20.96 8.71
N VAL A 75 -12.61 21.27 9.52
CA VAL A 75 -12.57 20.90 10.94
C VAL A 75 -13.71 21.55 11.72
N ASN A 76 -14.06 22.81 11.44
CA ASN A 76 -15.19 23.47 12.11
C ASN A 76 -16.51 22.71 11.87
N VAL A 77 -16.75 22.26 10.64
CA VAL A 77 -17.95 21.49 10.31
C VAL A 77 -17.87 20.07 10.90
N LEU A 78 -16.71 19.41 10.85
CA LEU A 78 -16.50 18.13 11.55
C LEU A 78 -16.83 18.25 13.04
N HIS A 79 -16.37 19.32 13.70
CA HIS A 79 -16.60 19.56 15.11
C HIS A 79 -18.08 19.79 15.42
N ALA A 80 -18.80 20.54 14.57
CA ALA A 80 -20.25 20.73 14.68
C ALA A 80 -21.03 19.40 14.60
N HIS A 81 -20.47 18.42 13.87
CA HIS A 81 -21.02 17.07 13.71
C HIS A 81 -20.41 16.02 14.66
N ASN A 82 -19.64 16.43 15.68
CA ASN A 82 -18.93 15.54 16.62
C ASN A 82 -17.98 14.52 15.94
N MET A 83 -17.41 14.89 14.80
CA MET A 83 -16.44 14.12 14.03
C MET A 83 -15.02 14.64 14.23
N GLY A 84 -14.04 13.80 13.91
CA GLY A 84 -12.61 14.11 13.99
C GLY A 84 -11.88 13.96 12.65
N LEU A 85 -10.58 14.28 12.64
CA LEU A 85 -9.72 14.12 11.48
C LEU A 85 -8.42 13.38 11.87
N ILE A 86 -8.08 12.33 11.14
CA ILE A 86 -6.81 11.64 11.22
C ILE A 86 -6.01 12.02 9.97
N LEU A 87 -4.81 12.54 10.17
CA LEU A 87 -3.95 13.03 9.09
C LEU A 87 -2.90 11.99 8.73
N ASP A 88 -2.80 11.66 7.45
CA ASP A 88 -1.68 10.92 6.90
C ASP A 88 -0.41 11.79 6.81
N ILE A 89 0.73 11.28 7.27
CA ILE A 89 2.02 11.96 7.27
C ILE A 89 3.13 11.07 6.72
N VAL A 90 4.15 11.70 6.11
CA VAL A 90 5.14 11.04 5.25
C VAL A 90 6.56 11.19 5.79
N PRO A 91 6.89 10.67 6.98
CA PRO A 91 8.15 10.99 7.66
C PRO A 91 9.40 10.40 6.99
N ASN A 92 9.26 9.37 6.16
CA ASN A 92 10.41 8.69 5.60
C ASN A 92 11.17 9.52 4.56
N HIS A 93 10.51 10.39 3.81
CA HIS A 93 11.09 10.97 2.59
C HIS A 93 10.49 12.33 2.21
N MET A 94 11.16 13.02 1.28
CA MET A 94 10.70 14.22 0.60
C MET A 94 10.95 14.12 -0.90
N SER A 95 10.31 15.00 -1.68
CA SER A 95 10.56 15.12 -3.11
C SER A 95 11.97 15.63 -3.43
N THR A 96 12.60 15.13 -4.50
CA THR A 96 13.84 15.69 -5.08
C THR A 96 13.58 16.82 -6.06
N ASN A 97 12.32 17.22 -6.24
CA ASN A 97 11.90 18.34 -7.09
C ASN A 97 12.52 19.69 -6.64
N HIS A 98 12.67 20.62 -7.57
CA HIS A 98 13.25 21.94 -7.33
C HIS A 98 12.45 22.84 -6.36
N HIS A 99 11.18 22.53 -6.11
CA HIS A 99 10.41 23.18 -5.07
C HIS A 99 10.83 22.78 -3.63
N ASN A 100 11.54 21.67 -3.45
CA ASN A 100 12.12 21.31 -2.15
C ASN A 100 13.38 22.13 -1.89
N LEU A 101 13.22 23.23 -1.15
CA LEU A 101 14.31 24.16 -0.85
C LEU A 101 15.42 23.54 0.02
N TRP A 102 15.13 22.53 0.83
CA TRP A 102 16.16 21.83 1.61
C TRP A 102 17.05 21.04 0.66
N TRP A 103 16.45 20.26 -0.25
CA TRP A 103 17.18 19.50 -1.24
C TRP A 103 18.01 20.41 -2.17
N GLN A 104 17.41 21.49 -2.69
CA GLN A 104 18.15 22.47 -3.51
C GLN A 104 19.35 23.07 -2.77
N ASN A 105 19.20 23.37 -1.47
CA ASN A 105 20.32 23.87 -0.67
C ASN A 105 21.44 22.81 -0.52
N VAL A 106 21.09 21.53 -0.37
CA VAL A 106 22.09 20.44 -0.36
C VAL A 106 22.78 20.31 -1.73
N LEU A 107 22.05 20.42 -2.84
CA LEU A 107 22.65 20.42 -4.17
C LEU A 107 23.60 21.63 -4.39
N GLN A 108 23.26 22.78 -3.83
CA GLN A 108 24.04 24.02 -3.99
C GLN A 108 25.31 24.07 -3.14
N TYR A 109 25.28 23.52 -1.91
CA TYR A 109 26.40 23.64 -0.96
C TYR A 109 27.06 22.30 -0.60
N GLY A 110 26.55 21.19 -1.14
CA GLY A 110 27.02 19.83 -0.86
C GLY A 110 27.00 19.52 0.64
N SER A 111 28.04 18.81 1.11
CA SER A 111 28.19 18.44 2.53
C SER A 111 28.32 19.63 3.50
N LYS A 112 28.48 20.86 3.00
CA LYS A 112 28.49 22.09 3.83
C LYS A 112 27.09 22.67 4.05
N SER A 113 26.06 22.14 3.39
CA SER A 113 24.68 22.55 3.63
C SER A 113 24.26 22.26 5.07
N LYS A 114 23.52 23.18 5.69
CA LYS A 114 22.88 22.94 6.99
C LYS A 114 21.83 21.82 6.97
N TYR A 115 21.38 21.40 5.78
CA TYR A 115 20.45 20.28 5.59
C TYR A 115 21.15 19.01 5.12
N ALA A 116 22.48 18.99 4.99
CA ALA A 116 23.22 17.80 4.52
C ALA A 116 22.93 16.56 5.39
N ASP A 117 22.79 16.76 6.71
CA ASP A 117 22.48 15.70 7.68
C ASP A 117 20.97 15.40 7.81
N TYR A 118 20.10 16.15 7.13
CA TYR A 118 18.66 15.88 7.14
C TYR A 118 18.31 14.73 6.21
N PHE A 119 19.06 14.60 5.12
CA PHE A 119 18.89 13.54 4.13
C PHE A 119 19.89 12.42 4.33
N ASP A 120 19.51 11.24 3.89
CA ASP A 120 20.32 10.05 4.01
C ASP A 120 21.25 9.87 2.81
N ILE A 121 22.37 10.60 2.83
CA ILE A 121 23.37 10.66 1.75
C ILE A 121 24.68 10.02 2.23
N ASP A 122 25.22 9.09 1.43
CA ASP A 122 26.57 8.57 1.61
C ASP A 122 27.61 9.48 0.95
N TRP A 123 28.22 10.30 1.80
CA TRP A 123 29.31 11.21 1.44
C TRP A 123 30.68 10.51 1.37
N ALA A 124 30.85 9.28 1.85
CA ALA A 124 32.12 8.57 1.88
C ALA A 124 32.49 7.95 0.52
N ILE A 125 31.51 7.42 -0.22
CA ILE A 125 31.70 6.91 -1.59
C ILE A 125 32.31 7.98 -2.50
N SER A 126 31.95 9.23 -2.25
CA SER A 126 32.39 10.39 -3.02
C SER A 126 33.78 10.93 -2.66
N GLN A 127 34.56 10.20 -1.84
CA GLN A 127 35.93 10.57 -1.46
C GLN A 127 37.03 9.95 -2.35
N THR A 128 36.71 8.90 -3.10
CA THR A 128 37.68 8.23 -4.02
C THR A 128 37.91 9.04 -5.30
N GLN A 129 36.91 9.82 -5.71
CA GLN A 129 37.05 10.92 -6.66
C GLN A 129 37.21 12.18 -5.81
N LYS A 130 38.15 13.09 -6.08
CA LYS A 130 38.50 14.27 -5.24
C LYS A 130 37.36 15.30 -4.98
N THR A 131 36.08 14.94 -5.15
CA THR A 131 34.90 15.80 -4.96
C THR A 131 33.72 15.00 -4.41
N ARG A 132 33.12 15.46 -3.29
CA ARG A 132 31.99 14.79 -2.63
C ARG A 132 30.65 15.02 -3.33
N ARG A 133 30.39 14.35 -4.46
CA ARG A 133 29.20 14.60 -5.30
C ARG A 133 27.98 13.75 -4.95
N ILE A 134 26.80 14.35 -5.11
CA ILE A 134 25.49 13.70 -5.06
C ILE A 134 25.12 13.19 -6.45
N ILE A 135 24.79 11.92 -6.60
CA ILE A 135 24.43 11.34 -7.90
C ILE A 135 22.94 11.56 -8.20
N LEU A 136 22.64 12.22 -9.31
CA LEU A 136 21.28 12.58 -9.75
C LEU A 136 20.93 11.89 -11.08
N PRO A 137 20.23 10.74 -11.03
CA PRO A 137 19.96 9.91 -12.20
C PRO A 137 18.71 10.39 -12.97
N PHE A 138 18.80 11.55 -13.62
CA PHE A 138 17.65 12.19 -14.27
C PHE A 138 17.76 12.33 -15.79
N LEU A 139 18.94 12.10 -16.37
CA LEU A 139 19.14 12.27 -17.81
C LEU A 139 18.55 11.08 -18.57
N GLU A 140 17.94 11.28 -19.74
CA GLU A 140 17.46 10.17 -20.59
C GLU A 140 18.58 9.41 -21.31
N LYS A 141 19.78 9.98 -21.37
CA LYS A 141 20.99 9.46 -22.04
C LYS A 141 22.27 9.87 -21.28
N PRO A 142 23.46 9.34 -21.64
CA PRO A 142 24.72 9.85 -21.12
C PRO A 142 24.88 11.36 -21.30
N LEU A 143 25.49 12.03 -20.32
CA LEU A 143 25.64 13.50 -20.29
C LEU A 143 26.29 14.06 -21.57
N SER A 144 27.25 13.34 -22.15
CA SER A 144 27.91 13.73 -23.40
C SER A 144 26.93 13.91 -24.56
N ASP A 145 25.92 13.05 -24.65
CA ASP A 145 24.94 13.08 -25.73
C ASP A 145 23.89 14.15 -25.47
N ILE A 146 23.46 14.29 -24.22
CA ILE A 146 22.57 15.38 -23.79
C ILE A 146 23.16 16.77 -24.10
N LEU A 147 24.46 16.96 -23.88
CA LEU A 147 25.16 18.20 -24.23
C LEU A 147 25.22 18.42 -25.75
N LYS A 148 25.50 17.38 -26.54
CA LYS A 148 25.48 17.46 -28.02
C LYS A 148 24.08 17.79 -28.55
N GLU A 149 23.04 17.26 -27.92
CA GLU A 149 21.63 17.53 -28.22
C GLU A 149 21.16 18.90 -27.69
N LYS A 150 22.02 19.66 -27.01
CA LYS A 150 21.76 21.02 -26.50
C LYS A 150 20.58 21.11 -25.52
N LYS A 151 20.30 20.02 -24.79
CA LYS A 151 19.14 19.93 -23.88
C LYS A 151 19.38 20.52 -22.49
N ILE A 152 20.64 20.73 -22.11
CA ILE A 152 20.99 21.42 -20.85
C ILE A 152 21.23 22.90 -21.12
N ARG A 153 20.64 23.75 -20.29
CA ARG A 153 20.79 25.21 -20.38
C ARG A 153 21.28 25.79 -19.06
N PHE A 154 22.24 26.70 -19.14
CA PHE A 154 22.59 27.58 -18.04
C PHE A 154 21.69 28.82 -18.10
N LEU A 155 20.97 29.10 -17.02
CA LEU A 155 20.00 30.19 -16.96
C LEU A 155 20.16 31.00 -15.68
N HIS A 156 19.64 32.22 -15.69
CA HIS A 156 19.50 33.05 -14.50
C HIS A 156 18.04 33.05 -14.02
N ASN A 157 17.83 32.81 -12.73
CA ASN A 157 16.53 32.97 -12.08
C ASN A 157 16.41 34.37 -11.48
N ASP A 158 15.65 35.25 -12.14
CA ASP A 158 15.49 36.64 -11.72
C ASP A 158 14.80 36.79 -10.34
N LYS A 159 13.97 35.83 -9.92
CA LYS A 159 13.29 35.87 -8.60
C LYS A 159 14.25 35.60 -7.46
N THR A 160 15.11 34.60 -7.60
CA THR A 160 16.06 34.19 -6.55
C THR A 160 17.43 34.86 -6.70
N LYS A 161 17.64 35.62 -7.78
CA LYS A 161 18.93 36.23 -8.15
C LYS A 161 20.07 35.22 -8.15
N SER A 162 19.81 34.02 -8.70
CA SER A 162 20.75 32.90 -8.70
C SER A 162 20.85 32.26 -10.08
N PHE A 163 21.96 31.59 -10.34
CA PHE A 163 22.13 30.79 -11.56
C PHE A 163 21.61 29.37 -11.36
N ILE A 164 21.04 28.82 -12.42
CA ILE A 164 20.48 27.47 -12.45
C ILE A 164 20.93 26.74 -13.71
N ILE A 165 20.92 25.42 -13.61
CA ILE A 165 21.02 24.50 -14.74
C ILE A 165 19.63 23.90 -14.95
N ALA A 166 19.09 24.08 -16.15
CA ALA A 166 17.80 23.52 -16.54
C ALA A 166 17.99 22.36 -17.53
N TYR A 167 17.20 21.32 -17.35
CA TYR A 167 17.12 20.16 -18.22
C TYR A 167 15.67 19.67 -18.26
N GLU A 168 15.02 19.84 -19.41
CA GLU A 168 13.58 19.63 -19.55
C GLU A 168 12.78 20.41 -18.48
N ASP A 169 12.02 19.72 -17.64
CA ASP A 169 11.25 20.24 -16.51
C ASP A 169 12.06 20.35 -15.20
N LYS A 170 13.32 19.90 -15.19
CA LYS A 170 14.15 19.82 -14.00
C LYS A 170 15.07 21.03 -13.88
N ILE A 171 15.17 21.54 -12.66
CA ILE A 171 15.97 22.70 -12.30
C ILE A 171 16.94 22.31 -11.19
N PHE A 172 18.21 22.65 -11.40
CA PHE A 172 19.30 22.41 -10.46
C PHE A 172 20.01 23.73 -10.14
N PRO A 173 20.45 23.95 -8.90
CA PRO A 173 21.11 25.19 -8.52
C PRO A 173 22.58 25.15 -8.92
N VAL A 174 23.15 26.30 -9.30
CA VAL A 174 24.60 26.41 -9.55
C VAL A 174 25.32 26.79 -8.26
N ALA A 175 26.33 26.02 -7.87
CA ALA A 175 27.26 26.40 -6.80
C ALA A 175 28.17 27.54 -7.30
N LEU A 176 28.23 28.70 -6.64
CA LEU A 176 28.98 29.84 -7.17
C LEU A 176 30.48 29.55 -7.25
N GLU A 177 31.03 28.85 -6.26
CA GLU A 177 32.43 28.42 -6.22
C GLU A 177 32.82 27.49 -7.39
N SER A 178 31.84 26.84 -8.02
CA SER A 178 32.09 26.01 -9.20
C SER A 178 32.47 26.84 -10.44
N MET A 179 32.27 28.16 -10.39
CA MET A 179 32.63 29.12 -11.43
C MET A 179 33.96 29.83 -11.17
N ASP A 180 34.67 29.55 -10.07
CA ASP A 180 35.93 30.26 -9.73
C ASP A 180 36.99 30.18 -10.85
N TRP A 181 36.98 29.11 -11.65
CA TRP A 181 37.88 28.93 -12.80
C TRP A 181 37.60 29.86 -13.98
N VAL A 182 36.44 30.52 -13.99
CA VAL A 182 36.06 31.53 -14.99
C VAL A 182 36.75 32.86 -14.69
N VAL A 183 37.10 33.13 -13.41
CA VAL A 183 37.79 34.36 -13.01
C VAL A 183 39.16 34.44 -13.68
N GLY A 184 39.49 35.62 -14.21
CA GLY A 184 40.70 35.88 -14.99
C GLY A 184 40.57 35.59 -16.49
N ARG A 185 39.41 35.13 -16.96
CA ARG A 185 39.11 35.03 -18.40
C ARG A 185 38.60 36.36 -18.95
N PRO A 186 38.71 36.61 -20.28
CA PRO A 186 38.19 37.83 -20.90
C PRO A 186 36.71 38.07 -20.55
N GLY A 187 36.39 39.23 -19.97
CA GLY A 187 35.05 39.59 -19.49
C GLY A 187 34.73 39.16 -18.05
N PHE A 188 35.63 38.43 -17.39
CA PHE A 188 35.48 37.91 -16.02
C PHE A 188 36.75 38.18 -15.19
N GLU A 189 37.28 39.39 -15.24
CA GLU A 189 38.58 39.76 -14.66
C GLU A 189 38.62 39.54 -13.14
N ASN A 190 37.52 39.82 -12.44
CA ASN A 190 37.39 39.69 -10.98
C ASN A 190 36.17 38.86 -10.58
N ALA A 191 36.18 38.28 -9.37
CA ALA A 191 35.05 37.49 -8.84
C ALA A 191 33.73 38.30 -8.72
N GLU A 192 33.82 39.62 -8.61
CA GLU A 192 32.66 40.54 -8.65
C GLU A 192 31.89 40.47 -9.99
N ASN A 193 32.54 39.98 -11.05
CA ASN A 193 31.92 39.77 -12.36
C ASN A 193 31.09 38.47 -12.41
N LEU A 194 31.18 37.58 -11.41
CA LEU A 194 30.35 36.37 -11.28
C LEU A 194 29.04 36.65 -10.54
N THR A 195 28.45 37.81 -10.78
CA THR A 195 27.21 38.28 -10.16
C THR A 195 26.08 38.35 -11.17
N PHE A 196 24.86 38.59 -10.67
CA PHE A 196 23.66 38.83 -11.48
C PHE A 196 23.87 39.92 -12.57
N HIS A 197 24.74 40.90 -12.33
CA HIS A 197 24.98 42.00 -13.27
C HIS A 197 25.65 41.53 -14.58
N SER A 198 26.30 40.37 -14.59
CA SER A 198 26.93 39.77 -15.77
C SER A 198 26.09 38.66 -16.42
N LYS A 199 24.78 38.58 -16.12
CA LYS A 199 23.94 37.44 -16.53
C LYS A 199 23.97 37.11 -18.02
N LYS A 200 24.01 38.14 -18.88
CA LYS A 200 24.04 37.93 -20.34
C LYS A 200 25.37 37.31 -20.77
N LEU A 201 26.48 37.87 -20.28
CA LEU A 201 27.82 37.39 -20.58
C LEU A 201 28.03 35.94 -20.13
N LEU A 202 27.57 35.58 -18.93
CA LEU A 202 27.63 34.20 -18.42
C LEU A 202 26.74 33.24 -19.23
N THR A 203 25.53 33.68 -19.60
CA THR A 203 24.64 32.89 -20.47
C THR A 203 25.27 32.61 -21.82
N ASP A 204 25.94 33.60 -22.42
CA ASP A 204 26.63 33.45 -23.70
C ASP A 204 27.86 32.53 -23.55
N PHE A 205 28.63 32.69 -22.46
CA PHE A 205 29.82 31.88 -22.16
C PHE A 205 29.51 30.39 -21.94
N PHE A 206 28.35 30.08 -21.36
CA PHE A 206 27.84 28.71 -21.14
C PHE A 206 26.80 28.28 -22.18
N SER A 207 26.70 28.98 -23.31
CA SER A 207 25.65 28.73 -24.30
C SER A 207 25.77 27.32 -24.90
N PRO A 208 24.70 26.50 -24.89
CA PRO A 208 24.73 25.18 -25.51
C PRO A 208 24.82 25.25 -27.04
N GLU A 209 24.60 26.42 -27.64
CA GLU A 209 24.62 26.61 -29.09
C GLU A 209 26.02 26.50 -29.69
N THR A 210 27.05 26.94 -28.95
CA THR A 210 28.44 26.93 -29.43
C THR A 210 29.21 25.72 -28.92
N SER A 211 30.24 25.30 -29.65
CA SER A 211 31.09 24.19 -29.22
C SER A 211 31.86 24.52 -27.94
N GLU A 212 32.36 25.75 -27.85
CA GLU A 212 33.06 26.26 -26.67
C GLU A 212 32.11 26.35 -25.46
N GLY A 213 30.90 26.88 -25.64
CA GLY A 213 29.93 26.99 -24.54
C GLY A 213 29.48 25.63 -24.00
N ARG A 214 29.33 24.61 -24.85
CA ARG A 214 29.11 23.22 -24.41
C ARG A 214 30.29 22.66 -23.60
N GLN A 215 31.53 22.95 -24.00
CA GLN A 215 32.71 22.54 -23.25
C GLN A 215 32.79 23.26 -21.89
N ASN A 216 32.48 24.56 -21.86
CA ASN A 216 32.41 25.34 -20.62
C ASN A 216 31.31 24.80 -19.69
N LEU A 217 30.14 24.45 -20.23
CA LEU A 217 29.04 23.85 -19.48
C LEU A 217 29.41 22.48 -18.91
N LEU A 218 30.14 21.65 -19.66
CA LEU A 218 30.67 20.38 -19.15
C LEU A 218 31.63 20.61 -17.97
N LEU A 219 32.56 21.57 -18.09
CA LEU A 219 33.48 21.91 -17.01
C LEU A 219 32.74 22.43 -15.77
N LEU A 220 31.70 23.24 -15.96
CA LEU A 220 30.84 23.71 -14.87
C LEU A 220 30.11 22.56 -14.17
N LEU A 221 29.50 21.65 -14.94
CA LEU A 221 28.82 20.46 -14.42
C LEU A 221 29.77 19.55 -13.64
N GLN A 222 31.01 19.40 -14.10
CA GLN A 222 32.05 18.63 -13.41
C GLN A 222 32.52 19.28 -12.09
N LYS A 223 32.13 20.52 -11.79
CA LYS A 223 32.52 21.23 -10.57
C LYS A 223 31.36 21.43 -9.60
N GLN A 224 30.15 20.99 -9.92
CA GLN A 224 29.02 21.02 -9.00
C GLN A 224 29.20 20.01 -7.86
N HIS A 225 28.46 20.23 -6.76
CA HIS A 225 28.32 19.24 -5.67
C HIS A 225 27.41 18.07 -6.03
N TYR A 226 26.86 18.06 -7.24
CA TYR A 226 26.07 16.96 -7.78
C TYR A 226 26.57 16.56 -9.16
N GLN A 227 26.16 15.38 -9.59
CA GLN A 227 26.46 14.84 -10.90
C GLN A 227 25.18 14.34 -11.54
N LEU A 228 24.81 14.92 -12.69
CA LEU A 228 23.73 14.42 -13.52
C LEU A 228 24.19 13.16 -14.25
N VAL A 229 23.46 12.07 -14.09
CA VAL A 229 23.74 10.79 -14.74
C VAL A 229 22.52 10.24 -15.47
N TRP A 230 22.75 9.30 -16.37
CA TRP A 230 21.70 8.57 -17.05
C TRP A 230 20.84 7.82 -16.05
N TRP A 231 19.51 7.95 -16.14
CA TRP A 231 18.59 7.39 -15.16
C TRP A 231 18.71 5.87 -15.02
N ARG A 232 19.10 5.16 -16.08
CA ARG A 232 19.32 3.70 -16.05
C ARG A 232 20.43 3.26 -15.10
N ASN A 233 21.37 4.14 -14.79
CA ASN A 233 22.46 3.84 -13.87
C ASN A 233 22.07 4.14 -12.41
N ALA A 234 20.80 4.43 -12.11
CA ALA A 234 20.34 4.73 -10.76
C ALA A 234 20.64 3.58 -9.79
N GLY A 235 20.40 2.34 -10.21
CA GLY A 235 20.66 1.14 -9.40
C GLY A 235 22.13 0.94 -9.03
N ASP A 236 23.05 1.48 -9.83
CA ASP A 236 24.49 1.31 -9.67
C ASP A 236 25.16 2.47 -8.94
N LEU A 237 24.68 3.70 -9.16
CA LEU A 237 25.44 4.90 -8.81
C LEU A 237 24.82 5.74 -7.69
N VAL A 238 23.51 5.63 -7.43
CA VAL A 238 22.85 6.49 -6.44
C VAL A 238 23.47 6.29 -5.05
N ASN A 239 23.94 7.38 -4.45
CA ASN A 239 24.61 7.41 -3.16
C ASN A 239 23.75 8.04 -2.05
N TRP A 240 22.43 7.98 -2.18
CA TRP A 240 21.49 8.45 -1.17
C TRP A 240 20.29 7.51 -1.10
N ARG A 241 19.68 7.34 0.07
CA ARG A 241 18.58 6.40 0.24
C ARG A 241 17.30 6.96 -0.39
N ARG A 242 16.65 6.14 -1.20
CA ARG A 242 15.37 6.41 -1.87
C ARG A 242 14.20 5.84 -1.08
N PHE A 243 12.99 6.28 -1.41
CA PHE A 243 11.79 5.47 -1.18
C PHE A 243 11.72 4.40 -2.27
N PHE A 244 11.89 3.13 -1.89
CA PHE A 244 12.04 2.02 -2.84
C PHE A 244 13.11 2.31 -3.90
N ASP A 245 12.77 2.21 -5.18
CA ASP A 245 13.62 2.56 -6.33
C ASP A 245 13.26 3.92 -6.97
N VAL A 246 12.38 4.70 -6.33
CA VAL A 246 11.86 5.97 -6.85
C VAL A 246 12.87 7.12 -6.65
N THR A 247 13.44 7.61 -7.75
CA THR A 247 14.47 8.68 -7.75
C THR A 247 13.91 10.09 -7.52
N SER A 248 12.59 10.26 -7.58
CA SER A 248 11.93 11.51 -7.21
C SER A 248 11.77 11.68 -5.69
N LEU A 249 12.14 10.70 -4.87
CA LEU A 249 11.91 10.72 -3.42
C LEU A 249 13.20 10.38 -2.64
N VAL A 250 13.74 11.37 -1.91
CA VAL A 250 14.94 11.25 -1.07
C VAL A 250 14.57 11.04 0.39
N ALA A 251 15.21 10.08 1.03
CA ALA A 251 14.88 9.72 2.40
C ALA A 251 15.48 10.67 3.44
N LEU A 252 14.73 10.88 4.51
CA LEU A 252 15.09 11.68 5.68
C LEU A 252 15.70 10.82 6.78
N ARG A 253 16.51 11.45 7.63
CA ARG A 253 17.15 10.86 8.80
C ARG A 253 16.36 11.11 10.08
N MET A 254 15.18 10.48 10.16
CA MET A 254 14.25 10.63 11.29
C MET A 254 14.80 10.15 12.64
N GLU A 255 15.89 9.37 12.64
CA GLU A 255 16.62 9.02 13.85
C GLU A 255 17.31 10.24 14.51
N ARG A 256 17.50 11.35 13.79
CA ARG A 256 18.06 12.59 14.34
C ARG A 256 16.96 13.44 14.99
N PRO A 257 17.08 13.80 16.28
CA PRO A 257 16.05 14.58 16.98
C PRO A 257 15.70 15.92 16.33
N GLU A 258 16.69 16.62 15.77
CA GLU A 258 16.46 17.90 15.07
C GLU A 258 15.58 17.71 13.83
N VAL A 259 15.85 16.68 13.02
CA VAL A 259 15.08 16.38 11.81
C VAL A 259 13.65 16.02 12.18
N PHE A 260 13.47 15.13 13.17
CA PHE A 260 12.16 14.77 13.70
C PHE A 260 11.37 16.01 14.15
N MET A 261 11.96 16.85 15.01
CA MET A 261 11.28 18.04 15.52
C MET A 261 10.97 19.04 14.40
N ARG A 262 11.90 19.23 13.44
CA ARG A 262 11.72 20.21 12.37
C ARG A 262 10.60 19.82 11.41
N THR A 263 10.45 18.54 11.08
CA THR A 263 9.38 18.05 10.19
C THR A 263 8.04 17.91 10.91
N HIS A 264 8.03 17.70 12.23
CA HIS A 264 6.79 17.49 12.99
C HIS A 264 6.26 18.75 13.67
N ALA A 265 7.05 19.83 13.80
CA ALA A 265 6.65 21.03 14.53
C ALA A 265 5.28 21.58 14.12
N TYR A 266 5.02 21.67 12.81
CA TYR A 266 3.74 22.14 12.30
C TYR A 266 2.61 21.13 12.54
N ILE A 267 2.86 19.83 12.34
CA ILE A 267 1.90 18.75 12.65
C ILE A 267 1.51 18.78 14.14
N PHE A 268 2.48 18.95 15.02
CA PHE A 268 2.27 19.11 16.46
C PHE A 268 1.47 20.36 16.81
N ASP A 269 1.69 21.46 16.09
CA ASP A 269 0.87 22.66 16.24
C ASP A 269 -0.58 22.44 15.79
N LEU A 270 -0.81 21.75 14.65
CA LEU A 270 -2.15 21.34 14.22
C LEU A 270 -2.85 20.47 15.27
N TYR A 271 -2.12 19.49 15.83
CA TYR A 271 -2.62 18.64 16.91
C TYR A 271 -2.92 19.47 18.17
N LYS A 272 -2.00 20.32 18.61
CA LYS A 272 -2.19 21.18 19.79
C LYS A 272 -3.43 22.07 19.66
N ARG A 273 -3.64 22.67 18.47
CA ARG A 273 -4.81 23.51 18.17
C ARG A 273 -6.12 22.72 18.00
N GLY A 274 -6.06 21.39 17.99
CA GLY A 274 -7.24 20.55 17.84
C GLY A 274 -7.75 20.46 16.39
N LEU A 275 -6.89 20.71 15.39
CA LEU A 275 -7.25 20.57 13.98
C LEU A 275 -7.16 19.12 13.47
N ILE A 276 -6.45 18.27 14.21
CA ILE A 276 -6.33 16.83 13.96
C ILE A 276 -6.42 16.07 15.28
N ASP A 277 -6.94 14.85 15.24
CA ASP A 277 -7.11 13.96 16.41
C ASP A 277 -6.09 12.81 16.44
N GLY A 278 -5.38 12.59 15.34
CA GLY A 278 -4.30 11.63 15.26
C GLY A 278 -3.65 11.56 13.90
N LEU A 279 -2.79 10.56 13.75
CA LEU A 279 -1.89 10.42 12.61
C LEU A 279 -1.97 9.01 12.03
N ARG A 280 -1.85 8.90 10.70
CA ARG A 280 -1.41 7.69 10.02
C ARG A 280 0.01 7.92 9.52
N ILE A 281 0.90 6.99 9.80
CA ILE A 281 2.32 7.05 9.44
C ILE A 281 2.54 6.24 8.17
N ASP A 282 2.88 6.94 7.10
CA ASP A 282 3.32 6.32 5.84
C ASP A 282 4.64 5.59 6.00
N HIS A 283 4.72 4.40 5.40
CA HIS A 283 5.96 3.63 5.22
C HIS A 283 6.88 3.60 6.45
N VAL A 284 6.35 3.18 7.60
CA VAL A 284 7.11 3.13 8.87
C VAL A 284 8.36 2.24 8.75
N ASP A 285 8.29 1.21 7.89
CA ASP A 285 9.38 0.28 7.62
C ASP A 285 10.52 0.89 6.79
N GLY A 286 10.38 2.12 6.30
CA GLY A 286 11.48 2.89 5.71
C GLY A 286 12.38 3.58 6.74
N LEU A 287 11.89 3.78 7.96
CA LEU A 287 12.63 4.51 9.01
C LEU A 287 13.80 3.67 9.53
N LEU A 288 14.92 4.31 9.87
CA LEU A 288 16.07 3.60 10.45
C LEU A 288 15.74 3.04 11.85
N GLN A 289 15.04 3.83 12.66
CA GLN A 289 14.70 3.56 14.06
C GLN A 289 13.19 3.76 14.32
N PRO A 290 12.32 2.91 13.77
CA PRO A 290 10.87 3.10 13.83
C PRO A 290 10.30 2.96 15.26
N THR A 291 10.93 2.14 16.12
CA THR A 291 10.52 2.00 17.53
C THR A 291 10.68 3.32 18.27
N GLU A 292 11.86 3.92 18.16
CA GLU A 292 12.21 5.20 18.78
C GLU A 292 11.35 6.32 18.20
N TYR A 293 11.12 6.33 16.88
CA TYR A 293 10.20 7.27 16.22
C TYR A 293 8.78 7.20 16.80
N CYS A 294 8.16 6.01 16.85
CA CYS A 294 6.80 5.84 17.37
C CYS A 294 6.69 6.21 18.85
N GLN A 295 7.72 5.92 19.66
CA GLN A 295 7.77 6.30 21.07
C GLN A 295 7.89 7.80 21.27
N ASN A 296 8.78 8.47 20.52
CA ASN A 296 8.93 9.91 20.55
C ASN A 296 7.66 10.61 20.08
N LEU A 297 7.05 10.13 19.00
CA LEU A 297 5.78 10.66 18.49
C LEU A 297 4.67 10.57 19.53
N LYS A 298 4.49 9.40 20.15
CA LYS A 298 3.48 9.22 21.20
C LYS A 298 3.71 10.17 22.38
N LYS A 299 4.95 10.24 22.86
CA LYS A 299 5.33 11.10 23.99
C LYS A 299 5.03 12.57 23.71
N GLU A 300 5.38 13.08 22.53
CA GLU A 300 5.09 14.47 22.16
C GLU A 300 3.58 14.74 22.08
N LEU A 301 2.80 13.85 21.45
CA LEU A 301 1.34 14.00 21.40
C LEU A 301 0.72 13.97 22.82
N GLU A 302 1.21 13.08 23.70
CA GLU A 302 0.77 13.03 25.10
C GLU A 302 1.09 14.30 25.88
N ASN A 303 2.28 14.88 25.68
CA ASN A 303 2.65 16.15 26.29
C ASN A 303 1.74 17.30 25.82
N LEU A 304 1.31 17.26 24.56
CA LEU A 304 0.44 18.27 23.97
C LEU A 304 -1.02 18.14 24.40
N ASN A 305 -1.47 16.97 24.87
CA ASN A 305 -2.85 16.76 25.33
C ASN A 305 -3.32 17.76 26.37
N LYS A 306 -2.44 18.15 27.31
CA LYS A 306 -2.76 19.15 28.34
C LYS A 306 -3.04 20.55 27.79
N LYS A 307 -2.68 20.80 26.52
CA LYS A 307 -2.83 22.08 25.83
C LYS A 307 -3.94 22.05 24.77
N ARG A 308 -4.60 20.90 24.59
CA ARG A 308 -5.71 20.72 23.64
C ARG A 308 -7.04 21.17 24.26
N PRO A 309 -8.02 21.59 23.44
CA PRO A 309 -9.38 21.86 23.93
C PRO A 309 -9.98 20.64 24.67
N GLU A 310 -10.56 20.85 25.85
CA GLU A 310 -11.00 19.79 26.78
C GLU A 310 -12.08 18.84 26.20
N HIS A 311 -12.87 19.30 25.23
CA HIS A 311 -13.92 18.50 24.62
C HIS A 311 -13.41 17.47 23.58
N LEU A 312 -12.12 17.55 23.23
CA LEU A 312 -11.50 16.64 22.26
C LEU A 312 -11.04 15.34 22.93
N ARG A 313 -10.82 14.32 22.11
CA ARG A 313 -10.25 13.05 22.55
C ARG A 313 -8.86 13.30 23.18
N SER A 314 -8.67 12.73 24.37
CA SER A 314 -7.42 12.81 25.14
C SER A 314 -6.36 11.77 24.72
N ASN A 315 -6.76 10.64 24.15
CA ASN A 315 -5.82 9.61 23.69
C ASN A 315 -5.50 9.83 22.21
N SER A 316 -4.23 10.14 21.90
CA SER A 316 -3.76 10.27 20.51
C SER A 316 -3.94 8.96 19.73
N ILE A 317 -4.46 9.09 18.51
CA ILE A 317 -4.60 8.00 17.55
C ILE A 317 -3.33 7.96 16.69
N ILE A 318 -2.68 6.80 16.59
CA ILE A 318 -1.50 6.61 15.74
C ILE A 318 -1.66 5.29 14.98
N PHE A 319 -1.87 5.36 13.68
CA PHE A 319 -1.83 4.19 12.80
C PHE A 319 -0.50 4.13 12.08
N VAL A 320 0.01 2.92 11.83
CA VAL A 320 1.20 2.72 11.01
C VAL A 320 0.84 1.91 9.77
N GLU A 321 1.24 2.39 8.60
CA GLU A 321 1.26 1.54 7.43
C GLU A 321 2.42 0.55 7.60
N LYS A 322 2.07 -0.70 7.90
CA LYS A 322 3.01 -1.80 8.06
C LYS A 322 2.39 -3.08 7.55
N ILE A 323 3.10 -3.75 6.65
CA ILE A 323 2.67 -5.03 6.06
C ILE A 323 3.15 -6.18 6.94
N LEU A 324 2.22 -6.96 7.49
CA LEU A 324 2.52 -8.11 8.36
C LEU A 324 2.53 -9.40 7.53
N ALA A 325 3.62 -10.18 7.61
CA ALA A 325 3.65 -11.53 7.05
C ALA A 325 2.89 -12.52 7.94
N ASP A 326 2.77 -13.78 7.49
CA ASP A 326 2.07 -14.80 8.27
C ASP A 326 2.70 -15.03 9.65
N ASN A 327 1.86 -15.05 10.68
CA ASN A 327 2.24 -15.12 12.10
C ASN A 327 3.11 -13.95 12.60
N GLU A 328 3.37 -12.93 11.77
CA GLU A 328 4.00 -11.69 12.21
C GLU A 328 3.00 -10.88 13.04
N THR A 329 3.50 -10.26 14.10
CA THR A 329 2.71 -9.36 14.94
C THR A 329 3.38 -8.01 15.00
N LEU A 330 2.58 -6.95 15.13
CA LEU A 330 3.11 -5.62 15.38
C LEU A 330 4.00 -5.63 16.64
N LEU A 331 5.07 -4.85 16.63
CA LEU A 331 5.98 -4.80 17.76
C LEU A 331 5.27 -4.32 19.02
N LYS A 332 5.35 -5.10 20.11
CA LYS A 332 4.68 -4.78 21.38
C LYS A 332 5.14 -3.47 22.01
N LYS A 333 6.32 -2.99 21.63
CA LYS A 333 6.92 -1.74 22.11
C LYS A 333 6.45 -0.49 21.36
N TRP A 334 5.70 -0.63 20.27
CA TRP A 334 5.19 0.51 19.51
C TRP A 334 3.90 0.99 20.18
N PRO A 335 3.87 2.22 20.73
CA PRO A 335 2.68 2.74 21.40
C PRO A 335 1.69 3.32 20.37
N VAL A 336 1.20 2.46 19.48
CA VAL A 336 0.34 2.81 18.34
C VAL A 336 -1.05 2.17 18.48
N SER A 337 -2.06 2.74 17.83
CA SER A 337 -3.42 2.21 17.79
C SER A 337 -3.53 0.93 16.96
N GLY A 338 -2.62 0.72 16.00
CA GLY A 338 -2.53 -0.49 15.19
C GLY A 338 -2.00 -0.22 13.78
N THR A 339 -2.17 -1.18 12.88
CA THR A 339 -1.87 -1.06 11.45
C THR A 339 -2.97 -0.31 10.71
N THR A 340 -2.77 -0.05 9.42
CA THR A 340 -3.80 0.41 8.48
C THR A 340 -4.75 -0.70 7.99
N GLY A 341 -4.58 -1.94 8.43
CA GLY A 341 -5.56 -3.01 8.26
C GLY A 341 -5.33 -4.00 7.13
N TYR A 342 -4.18 -4.00 6.44
CA TYR A 342 -3.85 -5.03 5.44
C TYR A 342 -3.80 -6.45 6.03
N ASP A 343 -3.50 -6.58 7.32
CA ASP A 343 -3.60 -7.83 8.06
C ASP A 343 -5.05 -8.33 8.19
N PHE A 344 -6.03 -7.43 8.29
CA PHE A 344 -7.45 -7.78 8.20
C PHE A 344 -7.86 -8.15 6.77
N LEU A 345 -7.37 -7.42 5.76
CA LEU A 345 -7.59 -7.78 4.35
C LEU A 345 -7.09 -9.21 4.08
N GLU A 346 -5.88 -9.55 4.52
CA GLU A 346 -5.32 -10.89 4.38
C GLU A 346 -6.14 -11.94 5.14
N GLN A 347 -6.55 -11.64 6.37
CA GLN A 347 -7.40 -12.52 7.18
C GLN A 347 -8.71 -12.87 6.45
N ILE A 348 -9.38 -11.86 5.86
CA ILE A 348 -10.63 -12.06 5.10
C ILE A 348 -10.36 -12.82 3.80
N SER A 349 -9.29 -12.48 3.10
CA SER A 349 -8.92 -13.19 1.87
C SER A 349 -8.68 -14.67 2.15
N LEU A 350 -7.87 -15.02 3.17
CA LEU A 350 -7.65 -16.42 3.56
C LEU A 350 -8.93 -17.15 3.99
N LEU A 351 -9.86 -16.43 4.63
CA LEU A 351 -11.16 -16.97 5.03
C LEU A 351 -12.07 -17.24 3.82
N LEU A 352 -12.07 -16.44 2.76
CA LEU A 352 -13.07 -16.63 1.71
C LEU A 352 -12.65 -17.63 0.63
N HIS A 353 -11.36 -17.92 0.47
CA HIS A 353 -10.86 -18.88 -0.52
C HIS A 353 -11.14 -20.34 -0.12
N ASN A 354 -11.76 -21.11 -1.02
CA ASN A 354 -12.15 -22.50 -0.78
C ASN A 354 -10.97 -23.45 -0.95
N PRO A 355 -10.50 -24.13 0.11
CA PRO A 355 -9.34 -25.01 0.04
C PRO A 355 -9.50 -26.14 -0.97
N LYS A 356 -10.73 -26.57 -1.29
CA LYS A 356 -11.00 -27.63 -2.26
C LYS A 356 -10.59 -27.27 -3.69
N GLY A 357 -10.50 -25.98 -4.03
CA GLY A 357 -10.05 -25.53 -5.36
C GLY A 357 -8.53 -25.51 -5.54
N LYS A 358 -7.75 -25.60 -4.45
CA LYS A 358 -6.29 -25.38 -4.48
C LYS A 358 -5.58 -26.21 -5.53
N GLU A 359 -5.82 -27.53 -5.54
CA GLU A 359 -5.12 -28.45 -6.44
C GLU A 359 -5.55 -28.30 -7.91
N LYS A 360 -6.84 -28.01 -8.16
CA LYS A 360 -7.33 -27.72 -9.52
C LYS A 360 -6.70 -26.44 -10.08
N LEU A 361 -6.58 -25.40 -9.26
CA LEU A 361 -5.94 -24.14 -9.64
C LEU A 361 -4.43 -24.29 -9.79
N ASN A 362 -3.76 -25.05 -8.92
CA ASN A 362 -2.34 -25.39 -9.07
C ASN A 362 -2.09 -26.12 -10.40
N THR A 363 -2.94 -27.07 -10.75
CA THR A 363 -2.85 -27.80 -12.02
C THR A 363 -3.05 -26.90 -13.23
N LEU A 364 -4.05 -26.01 -13.19
CA LEU A 364 -4.27 -25.00 -14.23
C LEU A 364 -3.06 -24.07 -14.36
N TRP A 365 -2.51 -23.58 -13.24
CA TRP A 365 -1.34 -22.71 -13.25
C TRP A 365 -0.11 -23.41 -13.83
N LYS A 366 0.13 -24.69 -13.52
CA LYS A 366 1.23 -25.48 -14.14
C LYS A 366 1.12 -25.58 -15.67
N GLN A 367 -0.08 -25.42 -16.24
CA GLN A 367 -0.31 -25.41 -17.69
C GLN A 367 -0.08 -24.01 -18.32
N CYS A 368 -0.10 -22.95 -17.51
CA CYS A 368 -0.05 -21.56 -17.99
C CYS A 368 1.27 -20.86 -17.65
N GLY A 369 1.69 -20.99 -16.39
CA GLY A 369 2.86 -20.34 -15.81
C GLY A 369 4.04 -21.29 -15.63
N VAL A 370 5.19 -20.69 -15.33
CA VAL A 370 6.48 -21.40 -15.35
C VAL A 370 6.83 -22.01 -13.99
N PHE A 371 6.49 -21.33 -12.89
CA PHE A 371 6.99 -21.65 -11.56
C PHE A 371 5.92 -21.48 -10.45
N PRO A 372 6.05 -22.19 -9.30
CA PRO A 372 5.29 -21.88 -8.09
C PRO A 372 5.68 -20.49 -7.54
N TYR A 373 4.82 -19.91 -6.68
CA TYR A 373 4.97 -18.52 -6.24
C TYR A 373 6.31 -18.25 -5.55
N GLU A 374 6.76 -19.17 -4.70
CA GLU A 374 8.01 -19.06 -3.95
C GLU A 374 9.19 -18.86 -4.91
N LYS A 375 9.23 -19.62 -6.01
CA LYS A 375 10.28 -19.50 -7.03
C LYS A 375 10.13 -18.25 -7.90
N VAL A 376 8.90 -17.81 -8.15
CA VAL A 376 8.63 -16.53 -8.83
C VAL A 376 9.16 -15.36 -7.99
N GLN A 377 8.87 -15.37 -6.68
CA GLN A 377 9.32 -14.34 -5.74
C GLN A 377 10.84 -14.37 -5.55
N GLU A 378 11.46 -15.56 -5.42
CA GLU A 378 12.91 -15.72 -5.37
C GLU A 378 13.58 -15.11 -6.62
N THR A 379 13.07 -15.42 -7.82
CA THR A 379 13.58 -14.88 -9.08
C THR A 379 13.46 -13.36 -9.13
N ALA A 380 12.29 -12.82 -8.77
CA ALA A 380 12.05 -11.37 -8.73
C ALA A 380 13.00 -10.67 -7.75
N ARG A 381 13.23 -11.24 -6.56
CA ARG A 381 14.18 -10.70 -5.57
C ARG A 381 15.59 -10.66 -6.14
N ASN A 382 16.02 -11.75 -6.79
CA ASN A 382 17.36 -11.82 -7.37
C ASN A 382 17.55 -10.78 -8.49
N GLU A 383 16.54 -10.58 -9.34
CA GLU A 383 16.56 -9.54 -10.37
C GLU A 383 16.69 -8.14 -9.77
N LYS A 384 15.93 -7.81 -8.72
CA LYS A 384 16.02 -6.50 -8.06
C LYS A 384 17.38 -6.26 -7.39
N LEU A 385 17.99 -7.30 -6.81
CA LEU A 385 19.37 -7.25 -6.28
C LEU A 385 20.44 -7.05 -7.37
N ASN A 386 20.13 -7.37 -8.62
CA ASN A 386 21.05 -7.19 -9.76
C ASN A 386 20.68 -5.98 -10.63
N SER A 387 19.72 -5.16 -10.20
CA SER A 387 19.24 -3.97 -10.94
C SER A 387 18.99 -2.81 -9.98
N SER A 388 17.73 -2.47 -9.69
CA SER A 388 17.33 -1.29 -8.91
C SER A 388 18.00 -1.17 -7.53
N PHE A 389 18.38 -2.28 -6.90
CA PHE A 389 19.00 -2.34 -5.58
C PHE A 389 20.44 -2.85 -5.58
N TYR A 390 21.09 -2.95 -6.75
CA TYR A 390 22.45 -3.45 -6.86
C TYR A 390 23.42 -2.71 -5.93
N LYS A 391 23.45 -1.38 -5.98
CA LYS A 391 24.32 -0.58 -5.12
C LYS A 391 24.07 -0.78 -3.63
N MET A 392 22.80 -0.80 -3.21
CA MET A 392 22.43 -1.02 -1.80
C MET A 392 22.89 -2.40 -1.31
N PHE A 393 22.78 -3.41 -2.17
CA PHE A 393 23.25 -4.75 -1.87
C PHE A 393 24.78 -4.82 -1.78
N GLN A 394 25.49 -4.19 -2.71
CA GLN A 394 26.95 -4.12 -2.68
C GLN A 394 27.48 -3.34 -1.47
N ASP A 395 26.77 -2.29 -1.02
CA ASP A 395 27.12 -1.55 0.20
C ASP A 395 26.97 -2.40 1.45
N LEU A 396 25.89 -3.19 1.52
CA LEU A 396 25.70 -4.18 2.59
C LEU A 396 26.83 -5.22 2.60
N VAL A 397 27.17 -5.78 1.44
CA VAL A 397 28.26 -6.74 1.31
C VAL A 397 29.58 -6.12 1.76
N HIS A 398 29.90 -4.92 1.27
CA HIS A 398 31.13 -4.21 1.61
C HIS A 398 31.26 -3.91 3.11
N GLU A 399 30.23 -3.34 3.73
CA GLU A 399 30.25 -3.07 5.16
C GLU A 399 30.30 -4.34 6.00
N CYS A 400 29.69 -5.44 5.54
CA CYS A 400 29.78 -6.74 6.20
C CYS A 400 31.19 -7.33 6.08
N THR A 401 31.81 -7.28 4.90
CA THR A 401 33.18 -7.76 4.67
C THR A 401 34.20 -7.04 5.55
N LYS A 402 34.05 -5.72 5.76
CA LYS A 402 34.94 -4.93 6.64
C LYS A 402 34.96 -5.37 8.11
N ILE A 403 33.97 -6.12 8.57
CA ILE A 403 33.91 -6.62 9.95
C ILE A 403 34.90 -7.78 10.14
N PHE A 404 35.21 -8.52 9.08
CA PHE A 404 36.08 -9.69 9.18
C PHE A 404 37.56 -9.26 9.15
N PRO A 405 38.38 -9.76 10.10
CA PRO A 405 39.84 -9.62 10.04
C PRO A 405 40.43 -10.25 8.78
N LEU A 406 41.54 -9.69 8.28
CA LEU A 406 42.21 -10.17 7.06
C LEU A 406 42.66 -11.63 7.19
N GLU A 407 43.03 -12.07 8.40
CA GLU A 407 43.51 -13.43 8.67
C GLU A 407 42.42 -14.50 8.54
N GLN A 408 41.14 -14.10 8.41
CA GLN A 408 40.04 -15.04 8.19
C GLN A 408 39.83 -15.39 6.70
N ASP A 409 40.53 -14.73 5.78
CA ASP A 409 40.44 -14.91 4.32
C ASP A 409 38.98 -14.88 3.78
N ILE A 410 38.09 -14.14 4.45
CA ILE A 410 36.69 -13.96 4.01
C ILE A 410 36.65 -12.89 2.92
N THR A 411 36.34 -13.31 1.70
CA THR A 411 36.24 -12.40 0.55
C THR A 411 34.86 -11.75 0.43
N ALA A 412 34.79 -10.60 -0.24
CA ALA A 412 33.52 -9.96 -0.60
C ALA A 412 32.63 -10.89 -1.44
N HIS A 413 33.21 -11.69 -2.34
CA HIS A 413 32.48 -12.68 -3.14
C HIS A 413 31.78 -13.73 -2.26
N SER A 414 32.48 -14.25 -1.24
CA SER A 414 31.90 -15.21 -0.30
C SER A 414 30.76 -14.60 0.52
N VAL A 415 30.93 -13.35 1.00
CA VAL A 415 29.88 -12.62 1.73
C VAL A 415 28.68 -12.36 0.82
N GLU A 416 28.89 -11.94 -0.43
CA GLU A 416 27.83 -11.73 -1.41
C GLU A 416 27.01 -13.00 -1.62
N GLY A 417 27.67 -14.13 -1.86
CA GLY A 417 27.00 -15.42 -2.10
C GLY A 417 26.10 -15.85 -0.94
N VAL A 418 26.60 -15.74 0.30
CA VAL A 418 25.83 -16.11 1.50
C VAL A 418 24.72 -15.10 1.79
N MET A 419 25.02 -13.79 1.77
CA MET A 419 24.03 -12.74 2.04
C MET A 419 22.89 -12.77 1.02
N ARG A 420 23.19 -13.03 -0.26
CA ARG A 420 22.18 -13.20 -1.31
C ARG A 420 21.21 -14.32 -0.95
N LYS A 421 21.69 -15.50 -0.52
CA LYS A 421 20.81 -16.61 -0.12
C LYS A 421 19.90 -16.24 1.05
N VAL A 422 20.41 -15.51 2.04
CA VAL A 422 19.59 -15.00 3.16
C VAL A 422 18.50 -14.04 2.66
N LEU A 423 18.85 -13.06 1.83
CA LEU A 423 17.90 -12.08 1.29
C LEU A 423 16.82 -12.74 0.41
N LEU A 424 17.19 -13.73 -0.41
CA LEU A 424 16.23 -14.45 -1.25
C LEU A 424 15.22 -15.26 -0.43
N ALA A 425 15.63 -15.79 0.72
CA ALA A 425 14.77 -16.57 1.62
C ALA A 425 14.09 -15.73 2.72
N PHE A 426 14.31 -14.41 2.75
CA PHE A 426 13.86 -13.59 3.87
C PHE A 426 12.31 -13.46 3.90
N PRO A 427 11.64 -13.80 5.02
CA PRO A 427 10.19 -14.05 5.01
C PRO A 427 9.31 -12.86 5.39
N VAL A 428 9.90 -11.80 5.95
CA VAL A 428 9.19 -10.60 6.43
C VAL A 428 9.74 -9.36 5.71
N TYR A 429 9.04 -8.24 5.83
CA TYR A 429 9.52 -6.96 5.29
C TYR A 429 10.86 -6.54 5.89
N ARG A 430 11.01 -6.64 7.21
CA ARG A 430 12.26 -6.33 7.91
C ARG A 430 12.28 -6.91 9.32
N ILE A 431 13.48 -6.99 9.88
CA ILE A 431 13.70 -7.19 11.31
C ILE A 431 13.73 -5.84 12.06
N TYR A 432 13.66 -5.92 13.38
CA TYR A 432 13.74 -4.77 14.28
C TYR A 432 14.63 -5.07 15.48
N PHE A 433 15.19 -4.01 16.05
CA PHE A 433 16.10 -4.06 17.18
C PHE A 433 15.42 -3.59 18.47
N SER A 434 15.94 -4.05 19.60
CA SER A 434 15.57 -3.60 20.93
C SER A 434 16.85 -3.26 21.70
N GLY A 435 17.29 -2.01 21.61
CA GLY A 435 18.61 -1.61 22.10
C GLY A 435 19.70 -2.08 21.15
N SER A 436 20.76 -2.70 21.68
CA SER A 436 21.92 -3.18 20.91
C SER A 436 21.74 -4.53 20.22
N THR A 437 20.65 -5.24 20.47
CA THR A 437 20.40 -6.58 19.90
C THR A 437 19.07 -6.63 19.15
N ILE A 438 18.96 -7.56 18.21
CA ILE A 438 17.72 -7.89 17.52
C ILE A 438 16.59 -8.19 18.51
N SER A 439 15.37 -7.78 18.18
CA SER A 439 14.21 -8.02 19.03
C SER A 439 13.86 -9.50 19.10
N LYS A 440 13.31 -9.94 20.25
CA LYS A 440 12.82 -11.32 20.42
C LYS A 440 11.74 -11.70 19.39
N GLN A 441 10.97 -10.73 18.91
CA GLN A 441 9.95 -10.94 17.87
C GLN A 441 10.58 -11.12 16.48
N SER A 442 11.74 -10.52 16.21
CA SER A 442 12.40 -10.54 14.90
C SER A 442 13.38 -11.69 14.70
N LEU A 443 14.05 -12.14 15.77
CA LEU A 443 15.06 -13.20 15.71
C LEU A 443 14.60 -14.49 15.01
N PRO A 444 13.37 -15.00 15.21
CA PRO A 444 12.90 -16.20 14.52
C PRO A 444 12.91 -16.07 12.99
N TYR A 445 12.62 -14.89 12.45
CA TYR A 445 12.58 -14.67 11.00
C TYR A 445 13.96 -14.63 10.35
N LEU A 446 14.94 -14.03 11.04
CA LEU A 446 16.34 -14.08 10.62
C LEU A 446 16.83 -15.53 10.60
N ARG A 447 16.57 -16.28 11.67
CA ARG A 447 16.91 -17.71 11.75
C ARG A 447 16.23 -18.55 10.69
N MET A 448 14.96 -18.27 10.37
CA MET A 448 14.26 -18.97 9.30
C MET A 448 14.92 -18.73 7.93
N ALA A 449 15.29 -17.48 7.64
CA ALA A 449 16.01 -17.14 6.42
C ALA A 449 17.40 -17.80 6.35
N CYS A 450 18.15 -17.80 7.45
CA CYS A 450 19.44 -18.47 7.54
C CYS A 450 19.30 -19.99 7.41
N HIS A 451 18.32 -20.61 8.05
CA HIS A 451 18.03 -22.03 7.91
C HIS A 451 17.72 -22.41 6.46
N GLU A 452 16.97 -21.58 5.74
CA GLU A 452 16.66 -21.85 4.34
C GLU A 452 17.83 -21.57 3.39
N ALA A 453 18.66 -20.57 3.71
CA ALA A 453 19.94 -20.36 3.04
C ALA A 453 20.86 -21.57 3.22
N HIS A 454 20.94 -22.15 4.43
CA HIS A 454 21.76 -23.31 4.74
C HIS A 454 21.45 -24.51 3.83
N LYS A 455 20.18 -24.77 3.49
CA LYS A 455 19.80 -25.89 2.61
C LYS A 455 20.37 -25.78 1.20
N ASN A 456 20.69 -24.57 0.76
CA ASN A 456 21.11 -24.25 -0.60
C ASN A 456 22.57 -23.77 -0.69
N LEU A 457 23.32 -23.82 0.41
CA LEU A 457 24.73 -23.42 0.50
C LEU A 457 25.63 -24.65 0.60
N SER A 458 26.80 -24.57 -0.04
CA SER A 458 27.86 -25.57 0.13
C SER A 458 28.39 -25.57 1.56
N ALA A 459 28.78 -26.74 2.08
CA ALA A 459 29.20 -26.93 3.48
C ALA A 459 30.28 -25.94 3.98
N HIS A 460 31.22 -25.55 3.12
CA HIS A 460 32.27 -24.58 3.48
C HIS A 460 31.77 -23.16 3.78
N TYR A 461 30.54 -22.80 3.37
CA TYR A 461 29.97 -21.47 3.60
C TYR A 461 29.11 -21.40 4.86
N ILE A 462 28.82 -22.53 5.50
CA ILE A 462 27.98 -22.57 6.71
C ILE A 462 28.63 -21.79 7.88
N PRO A 463 29.94 -21.90 8.16
CA PRO A 463 30.55 -21.07 9.20
C PRO A 463 30.46 -19.55 8.93
N LEU A 464 30.45 -19.15 7.65
CA LEU A 464 30.25 -17.75 7.26
C LEU A 464 28.79 -17.31 7.46
N LEU A 465 27.82 -18.18 7.16
CA LEU A 465 26.41 -17.93 7.43
C LEU A 465 26.16 -17.68 8.92
N ASP A 466 26.74 -18.50 9.81
CA ASP A 466 26.60 -18.34 11.26
C ASP A 466 27.16 -16.98 11.73
N LYS A 467 28.32 -16.57 11.18
CA LYS A 467 28.90 -15.26 11.45
C LYS A 467 28.00 -14.11 10.94
N ILE A 468 27.41 -14.26 9.76
CA ILE A 468 26.48 -13.27 9.20
C ILE A 468 25.20 -13.18 10.05
N GLU A 469 24.62 -14.30 10.49
CA GLU A 469 23.48 -14.30 11.42
C GLU A 469 23.82 -13.53 12.70
N HIS A 470 25.01 -13.76 13.26
CA HIS A 470 25.47 -13.06 14.45
C HIS A 470 25.60 -11.55 14.23
N ILE A 471 26.23 -11.13 13.12
CA ILE A 471 26.38 -9.72 12.75
C ILE A 471 25.01 -9.05 12.61
N LEU A 472 24.09 -9.67 11.88
CA LEU A 472 22.73 -9.14 11.66
C LEU A 472 21.86 -9.17 12.92
N SER A 473 22.29 -9.84 13.98
CA SER A 473 21.59 -9.91 15.27
C SER A 473 22.04 -8.83 16.26
N GLN A 474 23.06 -8.03 15.93
CA GLN A 474 23.65 -7.03 16.83
C GLN A 474 23.84 -5.68 16.14
N ARG A 475 23.76 -4.60 16.92
CA ARG A 475 24.15 -3.26 16.46
C ARG A 475 25.67 -3.14 16.52
N ILE A 476 26.29 -3.05 15.36
CA ILE A 476 27.76 -2.99 15.25
C ILE A 476 28.28 -1.61 15.64
N TYR A 477 27.57 -0.56 15.24
CA TYR A 477 27.91 0.82 15.59
C TYR A 477 26.84 1.43 16.49
N GLN A 478 27.27 2.19 17.50
CA GLN A 478 26.39 2.95 18.39
C GLN A 478 26.11 4.37 17.85
N SER A 479 26.94 4.87 16.93
CA SER A 479 26.76 6.20 16.33
C SER A 479 25.67 6.20 15.26
N LEU A 480 24.91 7.29 15.19
CA LEU A 480 23.94 7.54 14.11
C LEU A 480 24.62 7.93 12.78
N ASP A 481 25.89 8.34 12.82
CA ASP A 481 26.63 8.81 11.63
C ASP A 481 27.18 7.67 10.78
N LYS A 482 27.21 6.44 11.32
CA LYS A 482 27.71 5.26 10.63
C LYS A 482 26.69 4.13 10.66
N LYS A 483 26.35 3.60 9.50
CA LYS A 483 25.45 2.45 9.37
C LYS A 483 26.25 1.16 9.38
N GLY A 484 25.88 0.23 10.26
CA GLY A 484 26.39 -1.14 10.23
C GLY A 484 25.64 -1.99 9.20
N PRO A 485 26.10 -3.21 8.93
CA PRO A 485 25.43 -4.14 8.03
C PRO A 485 23.98 -4.40 8.40
N GLU A 486 23.63 -4.43 9.69
CA GLU A 486 22.26 -4.62 10.16
C GLU A 486 21.32 -3.48 9.70
N ASN A 487 21.82 -2.24 9.70
CA ASN A 487 21.07 -1.08 9.25
C ASN A 487 20.87 -1.11 7.73
N LEU A 488 21.92 -1.45 6.98
CA LEU A 488 21.85 -1.59 5.52
C LEU A 488 20.96 -2.76 5.10
N PHE A 489 21.01 -3.87 5.83
CA PHE A 489 20.15 -5.03 5.65
C PHE A 489 18.67 -4.64 5.81
N MET A 490 18.31 -3.96 6.90
CA MET A 490 16.94 -3.47 7.11
C MET A 490 16.51 -2.44 6.05
N CYS A 491 17.40 -1.55 5.63
CA CYS A 491 17.12 -0.58 4.56
C CYS A 491 16.90 -1.26 3.20
N LEU A 492 17.43 -2.47 3.00
CA LEU A 492 17.30 -3.25 1.76
C LEU A 492 16.12 -4.23 1.78
N THR A 493 15.85 -4.90 2.91
CA THR A 493 14.83 -5.97 2.95
C THR A 493 13.42 -5.43 2.73
N ALA A 494 13.09 -4.26 3.30
CA ALA A 494 11.76 -3.65 3.16
C ALA A 494 11.43 -3.27 1.71
N PRO A 495 12.27 -2.49 0.98
CA PRO A 495 12.03 -2.21 -0.43
C PRO A 495 12.12 -3.46 -1.31
N LEU A 496 12.98 -4.43 -0.97
CA LEU A 496 13.07 -5.70 -1.69
C LEU A 496 11.77 -6.51 -1.60
N ALA A 497 11.15 -6.58 -0.41
CA ALA A 497 9.88 -7.27 -0.22
C ALA A 497 8.76 -6.65 -1.08
N ALA A 498 8.62 -5.32 -1.04
CA ALA A 498 7.61 -4.60 -1.83
C ALA A 498 7.87 -4.72 -3.34
N LYS A 499 9.05 -4.32 -3.81
CA LYS A 499 9.33 -4.24 -5.26
C LYS A 499 9.46 -5.60 -5.93
N ALA A 500 9.91 -6.64 -5.23
CA ALA A 500 9.99 -7.99 -5.80
C ALA A 500 8.69 -8.78 -5.60
N GLY A 501 8.02 -8.63 -4.46
CA GLY A 501 6.77 -9.32 -4.15
C GLY A 501 5.57 -8.67 -4.83
N GLU A 502 5.23 -7.46 -4.39
CA GLU A 502 3.99 -6.79 -4.73
C GLU A 502 3.98 -6.19 -6.14
N ASP A 503 5.12 -5.66 -6.57
CA ASP A 503 5.26 -4.96 -7.86
C ASP A 503 5.94 -5.82 -8.93
N THR A 504 6.15 -7.11 -8.68
CA THR A 504 6.70 -8.02 -9.70
C THR A 504 6.12 -9.42 -9.59
N ALA A 505 6.30 -10.13 -8.48
CA ALA A 505 5.82 -11.51 -8.35
C ALA A 505 4.29 -11.63 -8.46
N PHE A 506 3.53 -10.66 -7.94
CA PHE A 506 2.06 -10.60 -8.10
C PHE A 506 1.61 -10.47 -9.56
N TYR A 507 2.45 -9.92 -10.44
CA TYR A 507 2.16 -9.79 -11.87
C TYR A 507 2.66 -10.99 -12.68
N ARG A 508 3.49 -11.86 -12.07
CA ARG A 508 4.02 -13.10 -12.68
C ARG A 508 3.27 -14.37 -12.27
N TYR A 509 2.43 -14.30 -11.23
CA TYR A 509 1.77 -15.48 -10.65
C TYR A 509 0.24 -15.38 -10.72
N ALA A 510 -0.35 -15.74 -11.87
CA ALA A 510 -1.78 -15.61 -12.10
C ALA A 510 -2.59 -16.87 -11.74
N ARG A 511 -2.17 -17.66 -10.75
CA ARG A 511 -2.96 -18.83 -10.29
C ARG A 511 -4.38 -18.40 -9.89
N LEU A 512 -4.47 -17.34 -9.10
CA LEU A 512 -5.73 -16.69 -8.74
C LEU A 512 -5.46 -15.26 -8.24
N LEU A 513 -5.87 -14.24 -9.01
CA LEU A 513 -5.48 -12.84 -8.76
C LEU A 513 -6.09 -12.23 -7.49
N SER A 514 -7.15 -12.82 -6.91
CA SER A 514 -7.70 -12.39 -5.61
C SER A 514 -6.76 -12.66 -4.43
N ARG A 515 -5.70 -13.46 -4.62
CA ARG A 515 -4.60 -13.67 -3.66
C ARG A 515 -3.37 -12.81 -3.95
N ASN A 516 -3.42 -11.94 -4.96
CA ASN A 516 -2.30 -11.06 -5.34
C ASN A 516 -2.64 -9.62 -4.94
N GLU A 517 -2.59 -9.36 -3.65
CA GLU A 517 -2.96 -8.07 -3.05
C GLU A 517 -1.94 -7.62 -2.00
N VAL A 518 -1.81 -6.32 -1.77
CA VAL A 518 -0.87 -5.76 -0.78
C VAL A 518 -1.13 -6.41 0.59
N GLY A 519 -0.05 -6.87 1.21
CA GLY A 519 -0.08 -7.61 2.48
C GLY A 519 -0.61 -9.04 2.44
N THR A 520 -0.82 -9.61 1.26
CA THR A 520 -1.15 -11.03 1.10
C THR A 520 0.07 -11.85 0.71
N ASP A 521 0.07 -13.14 1.06
CA ASP A 521 1.03 -14.11 0.54
C ASP A 521 0.32 -15.09 -0.43
N PRO A 522 0.55 -14.98 -1.75
CA PRO A 522 -0.02 -15.90 -2.73
C PRO A 522 0.37 -17.37 -2.54
N ALA A 523 1.47 -17.71 -1.84
CA ALA A 523 1.77 -19.09 -1.49
C ALA A 523 0.74 -19.66 -0.49
N LEU A 524 0.27 -18.81 0.43
CA LEU A 524 -0.79 -19.14 1.37
C LEU A 524 -2.16 -18.99 0.71
N PHE A 525 -2.79 -20.14 0.42
CA PHE A 525 -4.01 -20.15 -0.38
C PHE A 525 -5.28 -19.85 0.43
N SER A 526 -5.43 -20.46 1.61
CA SER A 526 -6.59 -20.27 2.49
C SER A 526 -6.29 -20.68 3.94
N LYS A 527 -7.15 -20.25 4.88
CA LYS A 527 -7.15 -20.70 6.27
C LYS A 527 -8.57 -21.08 6.73
N ASN A 528 -8.64 -21.83 7.83
CA ASN A 528 -9.90 -22.29 8.43
C ASN A 528 -10.56 -21.20 9.30
N ILE A 529 -11.79 -21.47 9.74
CA ILE A 529 -12.60 -20.54 10.57
C ILE A 529 -11.94 -20.31 11.94
N GLU A 530 -11.27 -21.31 12.51
CA GLU A 530 -10.54 -21.19 13.77
C GLU A 530 -9.42 -20.13 13.70
N ALA A 531 -8.61 -20.16 12.64
CA ALA A 531 -7.55 -19.17 12.42
C ALA A 531 -8.14 -17.75 12.29
N PHE A 532 -9.30 -17.61 11.65
CA PHE A 532 -10.02 -16.33 11.59
C PHE A 532 -10.40 -15.83 12.98
N HIS A 533 -11.00 -16.67 13.83
CA HIS A 533 -11.36 -16.26 15.19
C HIS A 533 -10.13 -15.98 16.06
N GLN A 534 -9.05 -16.76 15.93
CA GLN A 534 -7.81 -16.54 16.66
C GLN A 534 -7.16 -15.20 16.33
N ALA A 535 -7.17 -14.78 15.06
CA ALA A 535 -6.70 -13.47 14.64
C ALA A 535 -7.55 -12.33 15.26
N ASN A 536 -8.88 -12.48 15.29
CA ASN A 536 -9.76 -11.50 15.93
C ASN A 536 -9.54 -11.40 17.46
N LYS A 537 -9.38 -12.54 18.14
CA LYS A 537 -9.04 -12.59 19.58
C LYS A 537 -7.69 -11.89 19.84
N SER A 538 -6.70 -12.14 18.99
CA SER A 538 -5.36 -11.54 19.09
C SER A 538 -5.39 -10.02 18.88
N ARG A 539 -6.15 -9.54 17.89
CA ARG A 539 -6.34 -8.10 17.66
C ARG A 539 -7.03 -7.44 18.85
N PHE A 540 -8.13 -8.02 19.35
CA PHE A 540 -8.83 -7.51 20.52
C PHE A 540 -7.92 -7.36 21.75
N ALA A 541 -7.04 -8.33 21.98
CA ALA A 541 -6.14 -8.32 23.13
C ALA A 541 -4.96 -7.34 23.00
N SER A 542 -4.53 -7.02 21.77
CA SER A 542 -3.30 -6.25 21.54
C SER A 542 -3.53 -4.84 20.99
N HIS A 543 -4.36 -4.71 19.96
CA HIS A 543 -4.61 -3.47 19.24
C HIS A 543 -6.10 -3.37 18.86
N PRO A 544 -7.01 -3.23 19.85
CA PRO A 544 -8.45 -3.23 19.60
C PRO A 544 -8.94 -2.05 18.74
N GLU A 545 -8.10 -1.02 18.57
CA GLU A 545 -8.36 0.13 17.70
C GLU A 545 -7.72 0.02 16.29
N ALA A 546 -7.02 -1.07 15.96
CA ALA A 546 -6.40 -1.24 14.65
C ALA A 546 -7.43 -1.11 13.52
N LEU A 547 -7.03 -0.51 12.39
CA LEU A 547 -7.92 -0.36 11.25
C LEU A 547 -8.25 -1.72 10.62
N LEU A 548 -9.46 -1.83 10.08
CA LEU A 548 -9.94 -2.98 9.34
C LEU A 548 -10.25 -2.50 7.91
N CYS A 549 -9.31 -2.72 6.99
CA CYS A 549 -9.47 -2.30 5.60
C CYS A 549 -9.75 -3.49 4.69
N THR A 550 -10.51 -3.23 3.62
CA THR A 550 -10.69 -4.15 2.49
C THR A 550 -10.41 -3.45 1.16
N ALA A 551 -10.33 -2.12 1.13
CA ALA A 551 -9.83 -1.35 0.01
C ALA A 551 -9.03 -0.16 0.52
N THR A 552 -8.00 0.24 -0.20
CA THR A 552 -7.18 1.43 0.07
C THR A 552 -6.85 2.16 -1.24
N HIS A 553 -6.00 3.18 -1.22
CA HIS A 553 -5.50 3.81 -2.46
C HIS A 553 -4.37 3.03 -3.14
N ASP A 554 -3.85 1.96 -2.51
CA ASP A 554 -2.74 1.14 -3.01
C ASP A 554 -3.14 -0.31 -3.30
N HIS A 555 -4.42 -0.66 -3.14
CA HIS A 555 -4.90 -1.99 -3.50
C HIS A 555 -4.64 -2.27 -5.00
N LYS A 556 -4.30 -3.52 -5.33
CA LYS A 556 -4.07 -3.97 -6.69
C LYS A 556 -5.39 -4.22 -7.44
N ARG A 557 -6.45 -4.63 -6.74
CA ARG A 557 -7.82 -4.79 -7.26
C ARG A 557 -8.87 -4.36 -6.24
N GLY A 558 -10.03 -3.87 -6.69
CA GLY A 558 -11.12 -3.45 -5.82
C GLY A 558 -11.71 -4.58 -4.97
N GLU A 559 -12.30 -4.25 -3.82
CA GLU A 559 -12.73 -5.25 -2.82
C GLU A 559 -13.80 -6.22 -3.34
N ASP A 560 -14.65 -5.78 -4.27
CA ASP A 560 -15.72 -6.60 -4.85
C ASP A 560 -15.25 -7.35 -6.09
N GLY A 561 -14.32 -6.77 -6.86
CA GLY A 561 -13.60 -7.49 -7.91
C GLY A 561 -12.84 -8.70 -7.35
N ARG A 562 -12.18 -8.55 -6.19
CA ARG A 562 -11.54 -9.68 -5.49
C ARG A 562 -12.56 -10.68 -4.97
N ALA A 563 -13.67 -10.24 -4.36
CA ALA A 563 -14.73 -11.13 -3.87
C ALA A 563 -15.35 -11.98 -5.00
N ARG A 564 -15.45 -11.41 -6.21
CA ARG A 564 -15.86 -12.12 -7.43
C ARG A 564 -14.84 -13.16 -7.88
N LEU A 565 -13.57 -12.78 -7.93
CA LEU A 565 -12.49 -13.72 -8.25
C LEU A 565 -12.38 -14.87 -7.24
N THR A 566 -12.68 -14.63 -5.97
CA THR A 566 -12.64 -15.68 -4.94
C THR A 566 -13.60 -16.84 -5.23
N VAL A 567 -14.73 -16.61 -5.92
CA VAL A 567 -15.66 -17.68 -6.34
C VAL A 567 -14.96 -18.73 -7.22
N LEU A 568 -13.94 -18.34 -7.98
CA LEU A 568 -13.17 -19.25 -8.84
C LEU A 568 -12.37 -20.30 -8.04
N SER A 569 -12.25 -20.13 -6.72
CA SER A 569 -11.67 -21.15 -5.82
C SER A 569 -12.65 -22.28 -5.48
N GLU A 570 -13.95 -22.13 -5.76
CA GLU A 570 -14.94 -23.18 -5.53
C GLU A 570 -14.95 -24.17 -6.71
N PRO A 571 -14.75 -25.49 -6.49
CA PRO A 571 -14.73 -26.48 -7.57
C PRO A 571 -15.98 -26.49 -8.46
N GLU A 572 -17.12 -26.12 -7.89
CA GLU A 572 -18.44 -26.04 -8.51
C GLU A 572 -18.49 -24.95 -9.60
N ALA A 573 -17.66 -23.90 -9.48
CA ALA A 573 -17.55 -22.83 -10.48
C ALA A 573 -16.88 -23.28 -11.78
N LYS A 574 -16.26 -24.48 -11.81
CA LYS A 574 -15.65 -25.11 -13.00
C LYS A 574 -14.68 -24.20 -13.77
N TRP A 575 -13.96 -23.35 -13.04
CA TRP A 575 -13.07 -22.33 -13.63
C TRP A 575 -12.00 -22.94 -14.54
N SER A 576 -11.33 -24.02 -14.10
CA SER A 576 -10.27 -24.67 -14.88
C SER A 576 -10.77 -25.25 -16.20
N GLU A 577 -12.00 -25.76 -16.23
CA GLU A 577 -12.64 -26.28 -17.43
C GLU A 577 -13.04 -25.14 -18.40
N ILE A 578 -13.60 -24.05 -17.88
CA ILE A 578 -13.98 -22.86 -18.66
C ILE A 578 -12.76 -22.23 -19.33
N VAL A 579 -11.65 -22.04 -18.59
CA VAL A 579 -10.43 -21.45 -19.14
C VAL A 579 -9.86 -22.27 -20.29
N ARG A 580 -9.86 -23.60 -20.19
CA ARG A 580 -9.37 -24.46 -21.28
C ARG A 580 -10.22 -24.30 -22.54
N CYS A 581 -11.53 -24.20 -22.38
CA CYS A 581 -12.43 -23.93 -23.50
C CYS A 581 -12.14 -22.55 -24.13
N TRP A 582 -11.96 -21.51 -23.31
CA TRP A 582 -11.61 -20.18 -23.82
C TRP A 582 -10.24 -20.13 -24.51
N PHE A 583 -9.24 -20.86 -24.00
CA PHE A 583 -7.93 -21.00 -24.64
C PHE A 583 -8.00 -21.61 -26.04
N GLU A 584 -8.92 -22.53 -26.28
CA GLU A 584 -9.16 -23.14 -27.59
C GLU A 584 -9.95 -22.17 -28.49
N GLN A 585 -11.06 -21.63 -27.98
CA GLN A 585 -11.96 -20.74 -28.73
C GLN A 585 -11.28 -19.45 -29.19
N ASN A 586 -10.39 -18.89 -28.37
CA ASN A 586 -9.73 -17.61 -28.65
C ASN A 586 -8.37 -17.77 -29.35
N SER A 587 -7.96 -19.01 -29.67
CA SER A 587 -6.68 -19.29 -30.32
C SER A 587 -6.48 -18.57 -31.66
N SER A 588 -7.56 -18.33 -32.40
CA SER A 588 -7.53 -17.59 -33.68
C SER A 588 -7.27 -16.10 -33.52
N LEU A 589 -7.42 -15.54 -32.32
CA LEU A 589 -7.13 -14.14 -32.01
C LEU A 589 -5.64 -13.89 -31.73
N HIS A 590 -4.85 -14.97 -31.59
CA HIS A 590 -3.43 -14.86 -31.30
C HIS A 590 -2.69 -14.34 -32.53
N LYS A 591 -1.93 -13.27 -32.32
CA LYS A 591 -0.96 -12.77 -33.30
C LYS A 591 0.44 -13.22 -32.91
N TYR A 592 1.35 -13.15 -33.88
CA TYR A 592 2.76 -13.41 -33.69
C TYR A 592 3.52 -12.09 -33.83
N ASP A 593 4.48 -11.85 -32.95
CA ASP A 593 5.43 -10.75 -33.08
C ASP A 593 6.50 -11.06 -34.15
N HIS A 594 7.42 -10.11 -34.36
CA HIS A 594 8.51 -10.23 -35.33
C HIS A 594 9.50 -11.38 -35.03
N LEU A 595 9.47 -11.95 -33.83
CA LEU A 595 10.27 -13.11 -33.41
C LEU A 595 9.45 -14.41 -33.47
N GLY A 596 8.23 -14.38 -34.00
CA GLY A 596 7.34 -15.53 -34.05
C GLY A 596 6.77 -15.94 -32.69
N LYS A 597 6.79 -15.05 -31.68
CA LYS A 597 6.20 -15.32 -30.36
C LYS A 597 4.80 -14.72 -30.28
N GLN A 598 3.89 -15.48 -29.67
CA GLN A 598 2.52 -15.05 -29.36
C GLN A 598 2.38 -14.64 -27.88
N ILE A 599 1.20 -14.14 -27.51
CA ILE A 599 0.83 -13.93 -26.10
C ILE A 599 1.05 -15.20 -25.28
N SER A 600 1.57 -15.09 -24.07
CA SER A 600 1.80 -16.26 -23.22
C SER A 600 0.48 -16.70 -22.57
N ARG A 601 0.35 -17.99 -22.24
CA ARG A 601 -0.82 -18.48 -21.50
C ARG A 601 -0.93 -17.86 -20.10
N ALA A 602 0.18 -17.45 -19.50
CA ALA A 602 0.19 -16.74 -18.22
C ALA A 602 -0.42 -15.34 -18.34
N ASP A 603 -0.12 -14.61 -19.42
CA ASP A 603 -0.70 -13.28 -19.67
C ASP A 603 -2.17 -13.38 -20.09
N GLU A 604 -2.52 -14.42 -20.85
CA GLU A 604 -3.89 -14.66 -21.27
C GLU A 604 -4.83 -14.98 -20.08
N ILE A 605 -4.42 -15.88 -19.16
CA ILE A 605 -5.21 -16.14 -17.95
C ILE A 605 -5.25 -14.93 -17.01
N PHE A 606 -4.20 -14.10 -17.00
CA PHE A 606 -4.19 -12.82 -16.29
C PHE A 606 -5.23 -11.85 -16.87
N ILE A 607 -5.33 -11.76 -18.21
CA ILE A 607 -6.35 -10.96 -18.90
C ILE A 607 -7.75 -11.45 -18.58
N TYR A 608 -8.02 -12.77 -18.64
CA TYR A 608 -9.36 -13.30 -18.32
C TYR A 608 -9.79 -12.97 -16.89
N GLN A 609 -8.90 -13.17 -15.91
CA GLN A 609 -9.22 -12.80 -14.52
C GLN A 609 -9.37 -11.30 -14.31
N THR A 610 -8.59 -10.48 -15.04
CA THR A 610 -8.75 -9.01 -15.02
C THR A 610 -10.11 -8.61 -15.55
N LEU A 611 -10.54 -9.19 -16.67
CA LEU A 611 -11.88 -8.96 -17.24
C LEU A 611 -12.97 -9.37 -16.26
N ILE A 612 -12.86 -10.55 -15.63
CA ILE A 612 -13.80 -10.99 -14.58
C ILE A 612 -13.85 -9.97 -13.43
N SER A 613 -12.70 -9.55 -12.90
CA SER A 613 -12.64 -8.62 -11.77
C SER A 613 -13.21 -7.24 -12.07
N ALA A 614 -12.96 -6.71 -13.27
CA ALA A 614 -13.32 -5.35 -13.65
C ALA A 614 -14.66 -5.23 -14.38
N TRP A 615 -15.31 -6.36 -14.70
CA TRP A 615 -16.56 -6.36 -15.48
C TRP A 615 -17.66 -5.57 -14.76
N PRO A 616 -18.25 -4.55 -15.40
CA PRO A 616 -19.30 -3.76 -14.78
C PRO A 616 -20.60 -4.54 -14.63
N LEU A 617 -21.36 -4.22 -13.58
CA LEU A 617 -22.73 -4.74 -13.39
C LEU A 617 -23.76 -3.92 -14.17
N ASN A 618 -23.50 -2.62 -14.40
CA ASN A 618 -24.41 -1.71 -15.08
C ASN A 618 -23.92 -1.39 -16.50
N LYS A 619 -24.86 -1.27 -17.45
CA LYS A 619 -24.55 -0.98 -18.87
C LYS A 619 -23.88 0.40 -19.08
N SER A 620 -24.20 1.39 -18.25
CA SER A 620 -23.60 2.74 -18.31
C SER A 620 -22.08 2.73 -18.13
N ASP A 621 -21.59 1.75 -17.37
CA ASP A 621 -20.21 1.69 -16.88
C ASP A 621 -19.28 0.98 -17.88
N PHE A 622 -19.78 0.57 -19.05
CA PHE A 622 -18.98 -0.02 -20.13
C PHE A 622 -18.26 1.02 -20.98
N SER A 623 -18.68 2.29 -20.91
CA SER A 623 -18.17 3.36 -21.78
C SER A 623 -16.67 3.64 -21.60
N ASP A 624 -16.15 3.54 -20.37
CA ASP A 624 -14.73 3.76 -20.04
C ASP A 624 -13.92 2.46 -19.86
N LEU A 625 -14.58 1.30 -19.88
CA LEU A 625 -14.00 0.00 -19.54
C LEU A 625 -12.78 -0.34 -20.41
N SER A 626 -12.87 -0.15 -21.73
CA SER A 626 -11.80 -0.45 -22.67
C SER A 626 -10.51 0.34 -22.35
N GLN A 627 -10.63 1.63 -22.07
CA GLN A 627 -9.50 2.50 -21.77
C GLN A 627 -8.85 2.13 -20.43
N ARG A 628 -9.67 1.84 -19.41
CA ARG A 628 -9.22 1.39 -18.08
C ARG A 628 -8.43 0.09 -18.17
N LEU A 629 -8.98 -0.89 -18.89
CA LEU A 629 -8.35 -2.19 -19.10
C LEU A 629 -7.01 -2.08 -19.83
N GLN A 630 -6.94 -1.31 -20.92
CA GLN A 630 -5.70 -1.12 -21.69
C GLN A 630 -4.60 -0.48 -20.84
N SER A 631 -4.94 0.58 -20.10
CA SER A 631 -4.00 1.29 -19.22
C SER A 631 -3.48 0.36 -18.13
N TYR A 632 -4.38 -0.41 -17.51
CA TYR A 632 -4.01 -1.40 -16.50
C TYR A 632 -3.14 -2.53 -17.07
N LEU A 633 -3.47 -3.06 -18.25
CA LEU A 633 -2.73 -4.16 -18.85
C LEU A 633 -1.28 -3.75 -19.17
N THR A 634 -1.06 -2.56 -19.73
CA THR A 634 0.30 -2.04 -19.93
C THR A 634 1.08 -1.97 -18.63
N LYS A 635 0.47 -1.42 -17.57
CA LYS A 635 1.10 -1.37 -16.24
C LYS A 635 1.42 -2.79 -15.75
N ALA A 636 0.46 -3.70 -15.77
CA ALA A 636 0.64 -5.08 -15.32
C ALA A 636 1.76 -5.81 -16.07
N LEU A 637 1.84 -5.67 -17.40
CA LEU A 637 2.88 -6.26 -18.22
C LEU A 637 4.26 -5.68 -17.87
N ARG A 638 4.37 -4.36 -17.67
CA ARG A 638 5.62 -3.69 -17.30
C ARG A 638 6.08 -4.00 -15.87
N GLU A 639 5.16 -4.10 -14.91
CA GLU A 639 5.46 -4.58 -13.55
C GLU A 639 5.91 -6.05 -13.57
N SER A 640 5.36 -6.87 -14.47
CA SER A 640 5.84 -8.26 -14.63
C SER A 640 7.31 -8.30 -15.03
N GLY A 641 7.80 -7.37 -15.86
CA GLY A 641 9.20 -7.30 -16.26
C GLY A 641 9.71 -8.52 -17.05
N LEU A 642 8.82 -9.36 -17.61
CA LEU A 642 9.22 -10.59 -18.32
C LEU A 642 9.52 -10.37 -19.81
N ARG A 643 8.57 -9.75 -20.53
CA ARG A 643 8.71 -9.45 -21.98
C ARG A 643 8.80 -7.97 -22.27
N THR A 644 8.14 -7.16 -21.47
CA THR A 644 8.24 -5.71 -21.45
C THR A 644 8.53 -5.25 -20.03
N SER A 645 9.09 -4.06 -19.86
CA SER A 645 9.40 -3.46 -18.57
C SER A 645 9.25 -1.94 -18.65
N TRP A 646 9.20 -1.27 -17.50
CA TRP A 646 9.30 0.19 -17.46
C TRP A 646 10.60 0.70 -18.09
N ASP A 647 11.68 -0.07 -17.95
CA ASP A 647 12.99 0.37 -18.40
C ASP A 647 13.23 0.16 -19.89
N ALA A 648 12.71 -0.93 -20.44
CA ALA A 648 12.79 -1.25 -21.86
C ALA A 648 11.41 -1.74 -22.34
N PRO A 649 10.51 -0.80 -22.70
CA PRO A 649 9.20 -1.16 -23.19
C PRO A 649 9.27 -1.89 -24.54
N ASP A 650 8.64 -3.07 -24.62
CA ASP A 650 8.36 -3.76 -25.89
C ASP A 650 6.96 -3.35 -26.36
N MET A 651 6.91 -2.26 -27.12
CA MET A 651 5.65 -1.66 -27.59
C MET A 651 4.86 -2.63 -28.48
N ALA A 652 5.54 -3.45 -29.28
CA ALA A 652 4.87 -4.42 -30.15
C ALA A 652 4.17 -5.52 -29.34
N TYR A 653 4.83 -6.01 -28.29
CA TYR A 653 4.23 -6.98 -27.38
C TYR A 653 3.08 -6.37 -26.56
N GLU A 654 3.22 -5.14 -26.08
CA GLU A 654 2.16 -4.41 -25.38
C GLU A 654 0.92 -4.23 -26.26
N GLU A 655 1.10 -3.74 -27.49
CA GLU A 655 0.02 -3.56 -28.46
C GLU A 655 -0.65 -4.88 -28.83
N MET A 656 0.12 -5.97 -28.97
CA MET A 656 -0.45 -7.30 -29.24
C MET A 656 -1.37 -7.76 -28.10
N CYS A 657 -0.95 -7.59 -26.84
CA CYS A 657 -1.76 -7.99 -25.68
C CYS A 657 -3.01 -7.11 -25.52
N GLN A 658 -2.87 -5.80 -25.71
CA GLN A 658 -4.00 -4.88 -25.72
C GLN A 658 -4.98 -5.23 -26.83
N HIS A 659 -4.49 -5.46 -28.05
CA HIS A 659 -5.34 -5.84 -29.18
C HIS A 659 -6.09 -7.14 -28.90
N PHE A 660 -5.40 -8.17 -28.40
CA PHE A 660 -6.04 -9.42 -28.00
C PHE A 660 -7.18 -9.17 -27.00
N MET A 661 -6.91 -8.44 -25.92
CA MET A 661 -7.91 -8.12 -24.89
C MET A 661 -9.12 -7.35 -25.45
N ILE A 662 -8.90 -6.40 -26.36
CA ILE A 662 -9.99 -5.65 -26.99
C ILE A 662 -10.77 -6.51 -27.98
N GLN A 663 -10.10 -7.35 -28.78
CA GLN A 663 -10.80 -8.26 -29.70
C GLN A 663 -11.72 -9.23 -28.94
N LEU A 664 -11.32 -9.72 -27.76
CA LEU A 664 -12.19 -10.55 -26.91
C LEU A 664 -13.55 -9.90 -26.63
N LEU A 665 -13.59 -8.57 -26.49
CA LEU A 665 -14.84 -7.83 -26.24
C LEU A 665 -15.78 -7.81 -27.45
N HIS A 666 -15.30 -8.19 -28.63
CA HIS A 666 -16.04 -8.19 -29.89
C HIS A 666 -16.33 -9.61 -30.43
N THR A 667 -15.93 -10.67 -29.73
CA THR A 667 -16.24 -12.06 -30.11
C THR A 667 -17.35 -12.65 -29.23
N SER A 668 -17.72 -13.91 -29.50
CA SER A 668 -18.62 -14.68 -28.64
C SER A 668 -18.10 -14.82 -27.20
N PHE A 669 -16.79 -14.64 -26.97
CA PHE A 669 -16.19 -14.62 -25.64
C PHE A 669 -16.87 -13.61 -24.71
N ALA A 670 -17.13 -12.38 -25.18
CA ALA A 670 -17.73 -11.33 -24.33
C ALA A 670 -19.10 -11.75 -23.79
N LYS A 671 -19.91 -12.40 -24.63
CA LYS A 671 -21.20 -12.95 -24.24
C LYS A 671 -21.04 -14.11 -23.24
N ASN A 672 -20.14 -15.05 -23.53
CA ASN A 672 -19.86 -16.19 -22.65
C ASN A 672 -19.33 -15.74 -21.28
N LEU A 673 -18.47 -14.71 -21.27
CA LEU A 673 -17.94 -14.09 -20.05
C LEU A 673 -19.07 -13.42 -19.26
N ALA A 674 -19.93 -12.63 -19.90
CA ALA A 674 -21.07 -12.00 -19.23
C ALA A 674 -22.02 -13.04 -18.62
N GLU A 675 -22.32 -14.13 -19.35
CA GLU A 675 -23.12 -15.25 -18.83
C GLU A 675 -22.46 -15.91 -17.62
N PHE A 676 -21.15 -16.19 -17.69
CA PHE A 676 -20.40 -16.74 -16.57
C PHE A 676 -20.40 -15.80 -15.35
N ILE A 677 -20.22 -14.49 -15.57
CA ILE A 677 -20.26 -13.48 -14.51
C ILE A 677 -21.64 -13.42 -13.89
N ASN A 678 -22.73 -13.47 -14.67
CA ASN A 678 -24.09 -13.52 -14.13
C ASN A 678 -24.31 -14.74 -13.23
N ILE A 679 -23.77 -15.90 -13.62
CA ILE A 679 -23.85 -17.14 -12.82
C ILE A 679 -23.15 -17.00 -11.46
N ILE A 680 -21.93 -16.43 -11.43
CA ILE A 680 -21.17 -16.30 -10.17
C ILE A 680 -21.56 -15.07 -9.35
N SER A 681 -22.25 -14.08 -9.95
CA SER A 681 -22.45 -12.77 -9.34
C SER A 681 -23.21 -12.82 -8.01
N PRO A 682 -24.34 -13.53 -7.87
CA PRO A 682 -25.04 -13.60 -6.59
C PRO A 682 -24.15 -14.10 -5.44
N SER A 683 -23.33 -15.13 -5.70
CA SER A 683 -22.38 -15.66 -4.73
C SER A 683 -21.24 -14.68 -4.43
N SER A 684 -20.76 -13.96 -5.43
CA SER A 684 -19.76 -12.90 -5.23
C SER A 684 -20.28 -11.73 -4.41
N VAL A 685 -21.56 -11.38 -4.58
CA VAL A 685 -22.23 -10.34 -3.80
C VAL A 685 -22.32 -10.76 -2.34
N ILE A 686 -22.70 -12.01 -2.04
CA ILE A 686 -22.66 -12.51 -0.66
C ILE A 686 -21.23 -12.49 -0.12
N ASN A 687 -20.21 -12.87 -0.90
CA ASN A 687 -18.80 -12.73 -0.46
C ASN A 687 -18.49 -11.28 -0.07
N SER A 688 -18.83 -10.30 -0.91
CA SER A 688 -18.65 -8.87 -0.63
C SER A 688 -19.38 -8.41 0.63
N LEU A 689 -20.64 -8.81 0.81
CA LEU A 689 -21.43 -8.48 1.99
C LEU A 689 -20.88 -9.16 3.25
N THR A 690 -20.34 -10.38 3.16
CA THR A 690 -19.58 -11.02 4.24
C THR A 690 -18.37 -10.17 4.62
N GLN A 691 -17.58 -9.64 3.66
CA GLN A 691 -16.45 -8.75 3.97
C GLN A 691 -16.93 -7.51 4.73
N VAL A 692 -18.03 -6.89 4.29
CA VAL A 692 -18.65 -5.74 4.97
C VAL A 692 -19.07 -6.11 6.39
N ILE A 693 -19.90 -7.13 6.57
CA ILE A 693 -20.41 -7.54 7.89
C ILE A 693 -19.26 -7.79 8.85
N LEU A 694 -18.23 -8.55 8.42
CA LEU A 694 -17.08 -8.83 9.24
C LEU A 694 -16.30 -7.55 9.58
N ARG A 695 -16.01 -6.68 8.59
CA ARG A 695 -15.29 -5.40 8.79
C ARG A 695 -15.94 -4.54 9.88
N TYR A 696 -17.26 -4.48 9.95
CA TYR A 696 -17.94 -3.62 10.92
C TYR A 696 -18.26 -4.28 12.27
N THR A 697 -18.12 -5.61 12.41
CA THR A 697 -18.58 -6.33 13.62
C THR A 697 -17.48 -7.02 14.42
N VAL A 698 -16.33 -7.34 13.81
CA VAL A 698 -15.18 -7.89 14.53
C VAL A 698 -14.46 -6.79 15.37
N PRO A 699 -13.53 -7.15 16.27
CA PRO A 699 -12.69 -6.18 16.98
C PRO A 699 -11.83 -5.37 16.00
N GLY A 700 -11.69 -4.07 16.25
CA GLY A 700 -11.03 -3.11 15.37
C GLY A 700 -11.93 -1.94 14.96
N VAL A 701 -11.35 -1.02 14.18
CA VAL A 701 -12.02 0.17 13.63
C VAL A 701 -12.20 -0.03 12.12
N PRO A 702 -13.44 -0.16 11.61
CA PRO A 702 -13.67 -0.28 10.17
C PRO A 702 -13.18 0.97 9.43
N ASP A 703 -12.40 0.74 8.38
CA ASP A 703 -11.96 1.76 7.44
C ASP A 703 -12.69 1.61 6.10
N LEU A 704 -13.26 2.72 5.64
CA LEU A 704 -14.00 2.81 4.39
C LEU A 704 -13.25 3.71 3.42
N TYR A 705 -12.78 3.14 2.31
CA TYR A 705 -12.20 3.90 1.22
C TYR A 705 -13.29 4.62 0.43
N GLN A 706 -13.00 5.83 -0.06
CA GLN A 706 -14.00 6.68 -0.71
C GLN A 706 -14.78 5.99 -1.84
N GLY A 707 -16.10 6.12 -1.77
CA GLY A 707 -17.04 5.57 -2.76
C GLY A 707 -17.23 4.05 -2.71
N ARG A 708 -16.60 3.34 -1.76
CA ARG A 708 -16.74 1.88 -1.62
C ARG A 708 -17.99 1.47 -0.80
N GLU A 709 -18.88 2.43 -0.55
CA GLU A 709 -20.28 2.18 -0.21
C GLU A 709 -21.00 1.42 -1.33
N GLU A 710 -20.61 1.69 -2.58
CA GLU A 710 -21.02 0.98 -3.79
C GLU A 710 -20.06 -0.16 -4.16
N TRP A 711 -20.36 -0.84 -5.27
CA TRP A 711 -19.53 -1.92 -5.79
C TRP A 711 -18.18 -1.42 -6.31
N ASP A 712 -17.12 -2.09 -5.91
CA ASP A 712 -15.74 -1.76 -6.16
C ASP A 712 -15.07 -2.71 -7.16
N PHE A 713 -15.17 -2.33 -8.43
CA PHE A 713 -14.48 -3.00 -9.55
C PHE A 713 -13.31 -2.18 -10.10
N SER A 714 -12.65 -1.38 -9.24
CA SER A 714 -11.43 -0.69 -9.64
C SER A 714 -10.25 -1.64 -9.79
N LEU A 715 -9.29 -1.21 -10.60
CA LEU A 715 -7.97 -1.80 -10.75
C LEU A 715 -6.93 -0.96 -9.99
N VAL A 716 -5.65 -1.32 -10.07
CA VAL A 716 -4.57 -0.59 -9.38
C VAL A 716 -4.50 0.89 -9.80
N ASP A 717 -3.96 1.73 -8.93
CA ASP A 717 -3.60 3.14 -9.19
C ASP A 717 -3.10 3.36 -10.63
N PRO A 718 -3.67 4.29 -11.41
CA PRO A 718 -4.63 5.33 -11.02
C PRO A 718 -6.13 4.95 -11.08
N ASP A 719 -6.50 3.72 -11.43
CA ASP A 719 -7.93 3.38 -11.61
C ASP A 719 -8.74 3.41 -10.30
N ASN A 720 -8.10 3.08 -9.17
CA ASN A 720 -8.68 3.19 -7.83
C ASN A 720 -8.70 4.62 -7.26
N ARG A 721 -8.24 5.62 -8.02
CA ARG A 721 -8.25 7.04 -7.65
C ARG A 721 -9.23 7.86 -8.49
N ARG A 722 -10.11 7.20 -9.25
CA ARG A 722 -11.17 7.87 -10.02
C ARG A 722 -12.09 8.70 -9.10
N PRO A 723 -12.69 9.79 -9.60
CA PRO A 723 -13.62 10.61 -8.84
C PRO A 723 -14.81 9.80 -8.30
N VAL A 724 -15.31 10.20 -7.13
CA VAL A 724 -16.48 9.59 -6.49
C VAL A 724 -17.71 10.46 -6.71
N ASN A 725 -18.84 9.83 -7.10
CA ASN A 725 -20.12 10.53 -7.23
C ASN A 725 -20.84 10.58 -5.88
N TYR A 726 -20.44 11.52 -5.02
CA TYR A 726 -21.03 11.68 -3.69
C TYR A 726 -22.50 12.08 -3.71
N SER A 727 -22.97 12.85 -4.70
CA SER A 727 -24.37 13.22 -4.83
C SER A 727 -25.27 12.00 -4.98
N LYS A 728 -24.89 11.05 -5.84
CA LYS A 728 -25.60 9.76 -6.00
C LYS A 728 -25.63 8.98 -4.68
N LEU A 729 -24.50 8.90 -3.97
CA LEU A 729 -24.43 8.21 -2.68
C LEU A 729 -25.32 8.85 -1.62
N GLN A 730 -25.42 10.18 -1.61
CA GLN A 730 -26.31 10.91 -0.73
C GLN A 730 -27.78 10.66 -1.07
N GLU A 731 -28.16 10.80 -2.34
CA GLU A 731 -29.52 10.54 -2.84
C GLU A 731 -29.97 9.11 -2.49
N ASN A 732 -29.11 8.11 -2.70
CA ASN A 732 -29.37 6.72 -2.35
C ASN A 732 -29.62 6.53 -0.84
N LEU A 733 -28.89 7.24 0.02
CA LEU A 733 -29.05 7.15 1.48
C LEU A 733 -30.28 7.92 2.00
N GLU A 734 -30.82 8.85 1.23
CA GLU A 734 -32.06 9.58 1.53
C GLU A 734 -33.31 8.79 1.20
N GLN A 735 -33.22 7.83 0.28
CA GLN A 735 -34.32 6.91 -0.02
C GLN A 735 -34.51 5.91 1.12
N GLU A 736 -35.66 5.97 1.80
CA GLU A 736 -36.06 4.92 2.74
C GLU A 736 -36.51 3.68 1.96
N VAL A 737 -35.64 2.68 1.89
CA VAL A 737 -35.92 1.39 1.23
C VAL A 737 -35.67 0.25 2.20
N ASN A 738 -36.55 -0.75 2.18
CA ASN A 738 -36.37 -1.98 2.95
C ASN A 738 -35.18 -2.78 2.37
N ILE A 739 -34.22 -3.18 3.21
CA ILE A 739 -33.02 -3.94 2.77
C ILE A 739 -33.42 -5.23 2.05
N LEU A 740 -34.54 -5.85 2.44
CA LEU A 740 -35.05 -7.05 1.77
C LEU A 740 -35.47 -6.79 0.32
N GLU A 741 -36.03 -5.62 0.01
CA GLU A 741 -36.40 -5.26 -1.37
C GLU A 741 -35.16 -5.03 -2.24
N LEU A 742 -34.07 -4.55 -1.62
CA LEU A 742 -32.78 -4.34 -2.30
C LEU A 742 -32.12 -5.66 -2.72
N THR A 743 -32.55 -6.82 -2.22
CA THR A 743 -32.04 -8.11 -2.71
C THR A 743 -32.51 -8.45 -4.11
N ALA A 744 -33.56 -7.80 -4.63
CA ALA A 744 -33.97 -7.92 -6.04
C ALA A 744 -33.24 -6.92 -6.95
N SER A 745 -32.68 -5.84 -6.40
CA SER A 745 -32.03 -4.77 -7.16
C SER A 745 -30.56 -4.57 -6.81
N TRP A 746 -29.89 -5.60 -6.27
CA TRP A 746 -28.53 -5.49 -5.71
C TRP A 746 -27.48 -4.95 -6.69
N HIS A 747 -27.70 -5.06 -7.99
CA HIS A 747 -26.81 -4.57 -9.05
C HIS A 747 -26.47 -3.07 -8.93
N ASP A 748 -27.36 -2.26 -8.35
CA ASP A 748 -27.15 -0.82 -8.17
C ASP A 748 -26.26 -0.44 -6.98
N GLY A 749 -25.94 -1.41 -6.11
CA GLY A 749 -25.06 -1.22 -4.94
C GLY A 749 -25.75 -0.68 -3.68
N ARG A 750 -27.03 -0.30 -3.75
CA ARG A 750 -27.75 0.28 -2.59
C ARG A 750 -27.83 -0.71 -1.42
N ILE A 751 -27.91 -2.02 -1.68
CA ILE A 751 -27.90 -3.04 -0.62
C ILE A 751 -26.61 -2.96 0.23
N LYS A 752 -25.45 -2.77 -0.40
CA LYS A 752 -24.16 -2.67 0.27
C LYS A 752 -24.11 -1.41 1.14
N GLN A 753 -24.52 -0.27 0.58
CA GLN A 753 -24.61 1.00 1.30
C GLN A 753 -25.58 0.91 2.50
N ALA A 754 -26.75 0.30 2.32
CA ALA A 754 -27.75 0.15 3.38
C ALA A 754 -27.26 -0.73 4.54
N ILE A 755 -26.53 -1.81 4.24
CA ILE A 755 -25.89 -2.66 5.25
C ILE A 755 -24.78 -1.88 5.98
N ILE A 756 -23.92 -1.16 5.26
CA ILE A 756 -22.88 -0.30 5.87
C ILE A 756 -23.51 0.72 6.83
N TYR A 757 -24.55 1.42 6.38
CA TYR A 757 -25.29 2.39 7.19
C TYR A 757 -25.89 1.77 8.45
N THR A 758 -26.52 0.60 8.33
CA THR A 758 -27.11 -0.13 9.45
C THR A 758 -26.05 -0.52 10.49
N LEU A 759 -24.91 -1.03 10.04
CA LEU A 759 -23.81 -1.45 10.90
C LEU A 759 -23.10 -0.26 11.56
N LEU A 760 -22.93 0.84 10.84
CA LEU A 760 -22.38 2.08 11.40
C LEU A 760 -23.32 2.70 12.44
N LYS A 761 -24.63 2.69 12.20
CA LYS A 761 -25.64 3.06 13.21
C LYS A 761 -25.56 2.18 14.45
N LEU A 762 -25.42 0.86 14.28
CA LEU A 762 -25.23 -0.06 15.39
C LEU A 762 -23.98 0.30 16.22
N ARG A 763 -22.85 0.60 15.56
CA ARG A 763 -21.62 1.05 16.24
C ARG A 763 -21.77 2.41 16.91
N LYS A 764 -22.54 3.34 16.31
CA LYS A 764 -22.83 4.67 16.88
C LYS A 764 -23.70 4.57 18.13
N ASN A 765 -24.71 3.70 18.12
CA ASN A 765 -25.65 3.51 19.23
C ASN A 765 -25.03 2.71 20.39
N TYR A 766 -24.15 1.75 20.09
CA TYR A 766 -23.53 0.87 21.09
C TYR A 766 -22.00 0.86 20.99
N PRO A 767 -21.32 2.01 21.16
CA PRO A 767 -19.87 2.11 20.93
C PRO A 767 -19.06 1.18 21.84
N GLN A 768 -19.48 1.01 23.10
CA GLN A 768 -18.80 0.14 24.06
C GLN A 768 -18.80 -1.34 23.64
N LEU A 769 -19.82 -1.79 22.90
CA LEU A 769 -19.90 -3.15 22.37
C LEU A 769 -18.76 -3.45 21.39
N PHE A 770 -18.36 -2.46 20.60
CA PHE A 770 -17.34 -2.65 19.58
C PHE A 770 -15.94 -2.30 20.06
N THR A 771 -15.80 -1.30 20.93
CA THR A 771 -14.51 -0.92 21.52
C THR A 771 -14.04 -1.91 22.58
N ASN A 772 -14.92 -2.30 23.51
CA ASN A 772 -14.55 -3.07 24.71
C ASN A 772 -15.34 -4.38 24.88
N GLY A 773 -16.36 -4.62 24.04
CA GLY A 773 -17.20 -5.82 24.17
C GLY A 773 -16.43 -7.09 23.83
N GLN A 774 -16.61 -8.11 24.67
CA GLN A 774 -15.99 -9.43 24.55
C GLN A 774 -16.28 -10.04 23.17
N TYR A 775 -15.30 -10.74 22.60
CA TYR A 775 -15.43 -11.52 21.38
C TYR A 775 -15.41 -13.01 21.70
N LYS A 776 -16.47 -13.75 21.34
CA LYS A 776 -16.56 -15.20 21.52
C LYS A 776 -17.02 -15.85 20.22
N GLU A 777 -16.24 -16.77 19.66
CA GLU A 777 -16.70 -17.61 18.54
C GLU A 777 -17.85 -18.51 18.98
N LEU A 778 -18.76 -18.86 18.07
CA LEU A 778 -19.87 -19.76 18.35
C LEU A 778 -19.62 -21.10 17.67
N LEU A 779 -19.92 -22.19 18.38
CA LEU A 779 -19.78 -23.54 17.83
C LEU A 779 -20.89 -23.78 16.81
N VAL A 780 -20.51 -24.08 15.57
CA VAL A 780 -21.44 -24.50 14.52
C VAL A 780 -21.27 -26.00 14.29
N GLN A 781 -22.38 -26.74 14.23
CA GLN A 781 -22.39 -28.16 13.86
C GLN A 781 -23.39 -28.42 12.75
N GLY A 782 -23.14 -29.48 11.98
CA GLY A 782 -24.00 -29.92 10.89
C GLY A 782 -23.31 -29.86 9.52
N PRO A 783 -24.06 -30.18 8.45
CA PRO A 783 -23.52 -30.32 7.10
C PRO A 783 -22.81 -29.07 6.55
N LEU A 784 -23.26 -27.87 6.95
CA LEU A 784 -22.71 -26.58 6.49
C LEU A 784 -21.83 -25.89 7.55
N SER A 785 -21.30 -26.64 8.52
CA SER A 785 -20.46 -26.06 9.59
C SER A 785 -19.21 -25.34 9.09
N ASP A 786 -18.62 -25.74 7.96
CA ASP A 786 -17.48 -25.06 7.34
C ASP A 786 -17.88 -23.87 6.44
N HIS A 787 -19.18 -23.70 6.17
CA HIS A 787 -19.72 -22.57 5.42
C HIS A 787 -20.11 -21.41 6.32
N VAL A 788 -20.36 -21.65 7.61
CA VAL A 788 -20.91 -20.64 8.53
C VAL A 788 -19.83 -20.10 9.46
N VAL A 789 -19.63 -18.79 9.42
CA VAL A 789 -18.79 -18.05 10.37
C VAL A 789 -19.69 -17.36 11.37
N ALA A 790 -19.59 -17.74 12.65
CA ALA A 790 -20.46 -17.23 13.70
C ALA A 790 -19.70 -16.82 14.96
N PHE A 791 -20.08 -15.67 15.52
CA PHE A 791 -19.52 -15.19 16.79
C PHE A 791 -20.48 -14.25 17.51
N GLN A 792 -20.24 -14.09 18.82
CA GLN A 792 -20.95 -13.16 19.69
C GLN A 792 -20.03 -12.01 20.09
N ARG A 793 -20.56 -10.78 20.05
CA ARG A 793 -20.01 -9.64 20.80
C ARG A 793 -20.89 -9.35 21.99
N SER A 794 -20.31 -9.05 23.14
CA SER A 794 -21.10 -8.82 24.35
C SER A 794 -20.49 -7.81 25.32
N THR A 795 -21.38 -7.05 25.96
CA THR A 795 -21.11 -6.23 27.14
C THR A 795 -22.05 -6.67 28.27
N LYS A 796 -22.09 -5.92 29.37
CA LYS A 796 -23.07 -6.16 30.44
C LYS A 796 -24.51 -5.88 30.01
N ASP A 797 -24.74 -4.94 29.09
CA ASP A 797 -26.09 -4.44 28.79
C ASP A 797 -26.59 -4.90 27.41
N ILE A 798 -25.70 -5.32 26.53
CA ILE A 798 -26.05 -5.67 25.15
C ILE A 798 -25.18 -6.79 24.59
N LYS A 799 -25.82 -7.67 23.80
CA LYS A 799 -25.19 -8.73 23.02
C LYS A 799 -25.60 -8.65 21.56
N ILE A 800 -24.69 -9.04 20.67
CA ILE A 800 -25.02 -9.36 19.28
C ILE A 800 -24.48 -10.73 18.91
N ILE A 801 -25.22 -11.45 18.06
CA ILE A 801 -24.76 -12.64 17.35
C ILE A 801 -24.62 -12.26 15.88
N VAL A 802 -23.45 -12.53 15.31
CA VAL A 802 -23.16 -12.31 13.90
C VAL A 802 -23.04 -13.67 13.23
N ILE A 803 -23.78 -13.85 12.14
CA ILE A 803 -23.77 -15.06 11.32
C ILE A 803 -23.54 -14.64 9.88
N THR A 804 -22.51 -15.18 9.24
CA THR A 804 -22.20 -14.90 7.84
C THR A 804 -21.67 -16.17 7.18
N THR A 805 -21.55 -16.17 5.85
CA THR A 805 -21.13 -17.36 5.10
C THR A 805 -19.87 -17.17 4.26
N ARG A 806 -19.18 -18.29 4.04
CA ARG A 806 -18.11 -18.48 3.06
C ARG A 806 -18.50 -19.60 2.09
N PHE A 807 -17.87 -19.63 0.92
CA PHE A 807 -18.11 -20.63 -0.14
C PHE A 807 -19.54 -20.58 -0.68
N ASN A 808 -19.96 -19.37 -1.04
CA ASN A 808 -21.35 -19.07 -1.36
C ASN A 808 -21.81 -19.66 -2.69
N PHE A 809 -20.89 -20.03 -3.60
CA PHE A 809 -21.29 -20.68 -4.84
C PHE A 809 -21.82 -22.09 -4.60
N SER A 810 -21.18 -22.84 -3.69
CA SER A 810 -21.69 -24.15 -3.24
C SER A 810 -22.98 -24.09 -2.41
N LEU A 811 -23.42 -22.89 -1.99
CA LEU A 811 -24.70 -22.68 -1.28
C LEU A 811 -25.89 -22.45 -2.23
N GLU A 812 -25.68 -22.54 -3.54
CA GLU A 812 -26.74 -22.41 -4.55
C GLU A 812 -27.52 -21.10 -4.41
N VAL A 813 -26.78 -19.98 -4.36
CA VAL A 813 -27.37 -18.64 -4.19
C VAL A 813 -28.03 -18.18 -5.48
N ASP A 814 -29.32 -17.82 -5.41
CA ASP A 814 -30.14 -17.37 -6.54
C ASP A 814 -29.96 -15.87 -6.86
N GLU A 815 -30.64 -15.38 -7.90
CA GLU A 815 -30.59 -13.98 -8.33
C GLU A 815 -31.13 -12.97 -7.29
N PHE A 816 -31.90 -13.44 -6.30
CA PHE A 816 -32.41 -12.66 -5.17
C PHE A 816 -31.54 -12.79 -3.92
N LEU A 817 -30.33 -13.34 -4.07
CA LEU A 817 -29.33 -13.55 -3.02
C LEU A 817 -29.74 -14.61 -1.96
N ARG A 818 -30.68 -15.50 -2.27
CA ARG A 818 -31.19 -16.52 -1.35
C ARG A 818 -30.50 -17.85 -1.58
N SER A 819 -30.20 -18.57 -0.50
CA SER A 819 -29.62 -19.92 -0.56
C SER A 819 -30.69 -20.99 -0.41
N TYR A 820 -30.63 -22.06 -1.23
CA TYR A 820 -31.58 -23.18 -1.16
C TYR A 820 -30.93 -24.52 -0.76
N HIS A 821 -29.68 -24.48 -0.32
CA HIS A 821 -28.93 -25.69 0.00
C HIS A 821 -29.56 -26.47 1.17
N CYS A 822 -29.92 -27.74 0.94
CA CYS A 822 -30.66 -28.57 1.90
C CYS A 822 -29.92 -28.81 3.24
N GLY A 823 -28.60 -28.65 3.24
CA GLY A 823 -27.74 -28.74 4.43
C GLY A 823 -28.08 -27.75 5.55
N TRP A 824 -28.83 -26.67 5.27
CA TRP A 824 -29.31 -25.73 6.29
C TRP A 824 -30.18 -26.42 7.35
N ASN A 825 -31.03 -27.38 6.95
CA ASN A 825 -31.94 -28.11 7.85
C ASN A 825 -31.23 -28.91 8.96
N GLY A 826 -29.95 -29.21 8.78
CA GLY A 826 -29.13 -29.95 9.75
C GLY A 826 -28.08 -29.08 10.44
N THR A 827 -28.00 -27.79 10.13
CA THR A 827 -26.92 -26.91 10.61
C THR A 827 -27.40 -26.02 11.74
N LYS A 828 -26.64 -26.00 12.84
CA LYS A 828 -27.05 -25.41 14.12
C LYS A 828 -25.90 -24.66 14.77
N ILE A 829 -26.22 -23.58 15.48
CA ILE A 829 -25.28 -22.81 16.30
C ILE A 829 -25.57 -23.07 17.78
N TYR A 830 -24.53 -23.39 18.55
CA TYR A 830 -24.61 -23.54 19.99
C TYR A 830 -24.23 -22.23 20.69
N LEU A 831 -25.12 -21.74 21.53
CA LEU A 831 -24.97 -20.45 22.21
C LEU A 831 -24.27 -20.64 23.56
N HIS A 832 -23.40 -19.68 23.93
CA HIS A 832 -22.64 -19.76 25.19
C HIS A 832 -23.49 -19.46 26.43
N ASP A 833 -24.61 -18.74 26.27
CA ASP A 833 -25.43 -18.28 27.38
C ASP A 833 -26.44 -19.36 27.80
N ARG A 834 -26.31 -19.82 29.06
CA ARG A 834 -27.27 -20.71 29.72
C ARG A 834 -28.57 -20.02 30.14
N GLN A 835 -28.69 -18.72 29.88
CA GLN A 835 -29.91 -17.95 30.16
C GLN A 835 -30.96 -18.27 29.11
N ARG A 836 -31.85 -19.19 29.46
CA ARG A 836 -33.05 -19.49 28.68
C ARG A 836 -33.95 -18.24 28.66
N ASP A 837 -34.70 -18.08 27.56
CA ASP A 837 -35.75 -17.07 27.40
C ASP A 837 -35.36 -15.62 27.06
N VAL A 838 -34.13 -15.38 26.59
CA VAL A 838 -33.72 -14.08 26.04
C VAL A 838 -34.25 -13.89 24.61
N ASP A 839 -34.92 -12.77 24.32
CA ASP A 839 -35.39 -12.46 22.97
C ASP A 839 -34.28 -11.83 22.11
N TRP A 840 -34.14 -12.35 20.90
CA TRP A 840 -33.20 -11.90 19.88
C TRP A 840 -33.95 -11.39 18.67
N LYS A 841 -33.52 -10.22 18.16
CA LYS A 841 -34.11 -9.60 16.97
C LYS A 841 -33.04 -9.34 15.92
N SER A 842 -33.33 -9.73 14.69
CA SER A 842 -32.52 -9.41 13.52
C SER A 842 -32.56 -7.91 13.27
N ILE A 843 -31.39 -7.32 13.02
CA ILE A 843 -31.26 -5.92 12.62
C ILE A 843 -31.35 -5.73 11.10
N LEU A 844 -31.40 -6.82 10.32
CA LEU A 844 -31.36 -6.79 8.85
C LEU A 844 -32.68 -7.25 8.23
N TRP A 845 -33.25 -8.35 8.73
CA TRP A 845 -34.34 -9.08 8.06
C TRP A 845 -35.64 -9.13 8.87
N GLY A 846 -35.62 -8.62 10.11
CA GLY A 846 -36.80 -8.64 10.98
C GLY A 846 -37.10 -10.00 11.62
N ASN A 847 -36.28 -11.03 11.37
CA ASN A 847 -36.35 -12.32 12.06
C ASN A 847 -36.25 -12.15 13.58
N THR A 848 -36.94 -13.00 14.33
CA THR A 848 -36.81 -13.05 15.79
C THR A 848 -36.71 -14.48 16.25
N PHE A 849 -35.91 -14.74 17.27
CA PHE A 849 -35.93 -16.02 17.96
C PHE A 849 -35.78 -15.81 19.47
N ARG A 850 -36.30 -16.77 20.25
CA ARG A 850 -36.16 -16.78 21.70
C ARG A 850 -35.10 -17.80 22.08
N ASN A 851 -34.17 -17.40 22.95
CA ASN A 851 -32.98 -18.16 23.26
C ASN A 851 -33.33 -19.55 23.79
N LYS A 852 -32.92 -20.56 23.03
CA LYS A 852 -32.73 -21.95 23.46
C LYS A 852 -31.22 -22.20 23.40
N ASP A 853 -30.73 -23.25 24.06
CA ASP A 853 -29.30 -23.61 24.03
C ASP A 853 -28.71 -23.76 22.59
N ILE A 854 -29.59 -23.83 21.57
CA ILE A 854 -29.30 -24.03 20.15
C ILE A 854 -30.14 -23.07 19.29
N LEU A 855 -29.50 -22.42 18.30
CA LEU A 855 -30.12 -21.71 17.20
C LEU A 855 -30.08 -22.57 15.92
N ASP A 856 -31.25 -22.89 15.37
CA ASP A 856 -31.39 -23.67 14.13
C ASP A 856 -31.23 -22.74 12.92
N LEU A 857 -30.43 -23.14 11.92
CA LEU A 857 -30.18 -22.36 10.72
C LEU A 857 -31.03 -22.78 9.51
N ALA A 858 -32.02 -23.66 9.70
CA ALA A 858 -32.95 -24.06 8.64
C ALA A 858 -33.67 -22.87 7.97
N TYR A 859 -33.85 -21.76 8.69
CA TYR A 859 -34.48 -20.54 8.14
C TYR A 859 -33.67 -19.85 7.03
N PHE A 860 -32.38 -20.17 6.89
CA PHE A 860 -31.59 -19.69 5.75
C PHE A 860 -31.95 -20.39 4.43
N CYS A 861 -32.64 -21.53 4.47
CA CYS A 861 -33.19 -22.15 3.27
C CYS A 861 -34.32 -21.27 2.70
N GLY A 862 -34.10 -20.72 1.50
CA GLY A 862 -34.96 -19.74 0.87
C GLY A 862 -34.76 -18.30 1.33
N SER A 863 -33.67 -18.00 2.05
CA SER A 863 -33.36 -16.66 2.58
C SER A 863 -31.91 -16.26 2.28
N VAL A 864 -31.59 -14.99 2.51
CA VAL A 864 -30.21 -14.49 2.41
C VAL A 864 -29.36 -15.12 3.53
N PRO A 865 -28.20 -15.75 3.25
CA PRO A 865 -27.52 -16.65 4.18
C PRO A 865 -26.61 -15.94 5.20
N PHE A 866 -27.04 -14.80 5.74
CA PHE A 866 -26.36 -14.12 6.85
C PHE A 866 -27.39 -13.37 7.70
N ASP A 867 -27.11 -13.16 8.98
CA ASP A 867 -27.97 -12.37 9.86
C ASP A 867 -27.16 -11.81 11.05
N ILE A 868 -27.68 -10.74 11.65
CA ILE A 868 -27.12 -10.16 12.86
C ILE A 868 -28.26 -9.94 13.84
N PHE A 869 -28.21 -10.68 14.95
CA PHE A 869 -29.18 -10.57 16.02
C PHE A 869 -28.67 -9.68 17.13
N ILE A 870 -29.55 -8.90 17.74
CA ILE A 870 -29.28 -8.04 18.90
C ILE A 870 -30.19 -8.42 20.06
N SER A 871 -29.67 -8.34 21.28
CA SER A 871 -30.46 -8.46 22.50
C SER A 871 -30.00 -7.48 23.58
N HIS A 872 -30.98 -6.84 24.24
CA HIS A 872 -30.80 -5.81 25.28
C HIS A 872 -31.04 -6.34 26.70
N HIS A 873 -31.50 -7.59 26.84
CA HIS A 873 -31.78 -8.20 28.14
C HIS A 873 -30.60 -9.11 28.52
N VAL A 874 -29.62 -8.51 29.18
CA VAL A 874 -28.46 -9.21 29.73
C VAL A 874 -28.44 -8.91 31.23
N THR A 875 -29.04 -9.76 32.04
CA THR A 875 -28.89 -9.69 33.51
C THR A 875 -27.97 -10.79 33.97
#